data_AF-G0SB29-F1
#
_entry.id   AF-G0SB29-F1
#
_cell.length_a   1.000
_cell.length_b   1.000
_cell.length_c   1.000
_cell.angle_alpha   90.00
_cell.angle_beta   90.00
_cell.angle_gamma   90.00
#
_symmetry.space_group_name_H-M   'P 1'
#
loop_
_entity.id
_entity.type
_entity.pdbx_description
1 polymer ?
#
loop_
_entity_poly.entity_id
_entity_poly.type
_entity_poly.pdbx_seq_one_letter_code
_entity_poly.pdbx_strand_id
1 'polypeptide(L)'
;MSPSFLTTLKDLRRRSMASFRSNDRSPSSDSASSSSSSSSSSSSSSSAENNQHSQNATNTTISTPSSLTPGTNTPGDVTPPSGIPIPSQKSDTALNLRVREPGTTEVRRPKSQLVHSTTSGNRLSVSPGQVAAPSLLPGPGRFPAPPLPAMMSGAVAGTQMSPYAPRVVNVPDGSWVYQKLLLLTGHIGPSPQSYSLDGTITITRLNNNLNPPDPSSDPAIPPLSFPVCASHFKALVYLLPGANRFRIEFVSPKLKDVTANGVNVNVTYLTVHMIPPTSTPPLHLVILLAKDSPGVFDAPPSRVEREGNGLETAVRKFRMAAYLWQAFTAEQMYRNRLGRRTVRFEEEWTVGSVGKRDWEVGVLRSEARVHVIRSEKTIAELRDPERAQQNENAGDKGGLFGIAADAVRDYFKPSKGQKIYAATLLLDAHWDVEKQLITGHAALGGSVGNLHLAVFGSHCLWSYPPCLEDVIPSFTDCTPTDTSHVANDCGDAPCAWEALCLGVGAHLHEVGHALGLPHRDSGVMARDWRRLNRVFVVREGFSARTKSRGGFVGELEDGEGCSWHRLDCLRLRSHALLRLPNDAGLGEPGVEVWVVEEGTVVVTAGSGLQVVEVYDEGEEVCRVWIEYLPSAPGEGPLRMVTLTEGELRARLRQGHPKYVGKEGPKGTIKIVVRSCAGGAAEIEDFGALVSRETSVLRLTPSNSNTNSTAAALGSMLPGSAPPTRTAFKGKKVGQAKLEGSEPVEVVFASALPRAAGEKGVVLSKVVVYHGAAVDGVEFVYDDGGVQLFGRRGGKGEGFEMDVRRGEYLTGFFVRAGSWIDAIQILTSLGRRSPLYGNANGGDPHTLIPPRGYTVCGVTGSCGQWLDSFGVIISR
;
A
#
# COMPACT_ATOMS: atom_id res chain seq x y z
N MET A 1 -21.23 8.89 -18.80
CA MET A 1 -20.55 8.10 -17.73
C MET A 1 -20.56 6.64 -18.15
N SER A 2 -19.41 5.95 -18.14
CA SER A 2 -19.34 4.53 -18.57
C SER A 2 -20.02 3.62 -17.54
N PRO A 3 -20.59 2.47 -17.97
CA PRO A 3 -21.15 1.47 -17.06
C PRO A 3 -20.15 0.97 -16.00
N SER A 4 -18.85 0.94 -16.33
CA SER A 4 -17.78 0.52 -15.42
C SER A 4 -17.60 1.44 -14.20
N PHE A 5 -17.85 2.75 -14.34
CA PHE A 5 -17.73 3.71 -13.24
C PHE A 5 -18.81 3.49 -12.17
N LEU A 6 -20.02 3.11 -12.59
CA LEU A 6 -21.13 2.84 -11.68
C LEU A 6 -20.94 1.54 -10.89
N THR A 7 -20.29 0.52 -11.48
CA THR A 7 -19.96 -0.73 -10.78
C THR A 7 -18.87 -0.51 -9.73
N THR A 8 -17.81 0.24 -10.07
CA THR A 8 -16.76 0.62 -9.12
C THR A 8 -17.31 1.46 -7.96
N LEU A 9 -18.24 2.39 -8.22
CA LEU A 9 -18.93 3.16 -7.19
C LEU A 9 -19.81 2.28 -6.28
N LYS A 10 -20.50 1.27 -6.82
CA LYS A 10 -21.31 0.34 -6.02
C LYS A 10 -20.44 -0.53 -5.10
N ASP A 11 -19.29 -0.99 -5.58
CA ASP A 11 -18.33 -1.77 -4.77
C ASP A 11 -17.64 -0.92 -3.70
N LEU A 12 -17.28 0.34 -4.03
CA LEU A 12 -16.79 1.33 -3.08
C LEU A 12 -17.82 1.63 -1.98
N ARG A 13 -19.10 1.80 -2.35
CA ARG A 13 -20.21 2.04 -1.41
C ARG A 13 -20.44 0.87 -0.45
N ARG A 14 -20.36 -0.38 -0.94
CA ARG A 14 -20.53 -1.58 -0.08
C ARG A 14 -19.40 -1.71 0.95
N ARG A 15 -18.18 -1.35 0.55
CA ARG A 15 -17.01 -1.31 1.44
C ARG A 15 -17.17 -0.20 2.48
N SER A 16 -17.43 1.03 2.06
CA SER A 16 -17.53 2.18 2.98
C SER A 16 -18.72 2.14 3.97
N MET A 17 -19.90 1.61 3.61
CA MET A 17 -21.01 1.53 4.59
C MET A 17 -20.74 0.54 5.74
N ALA A 18 -19.88 -0.47 5.52
CA ALA A 18 -19.49 -1.40 6.58
C ALA A 18 -18.59 -0.75 7.63
N SER A 19 -17.86 0.32 7.28
CA SER A 19 -16.94 0.99 8.21
C SER A 19 -17.63 1.98 9.15
N PHE A 20 -18.92 2.30 8.98
CA PHE A 20 -19.69 3.23 9.85
C PHE A 20 -20.86 2.60 10.63
N ARG A 21 -21.37 1.41 10.26
CA ARG A 21 -22.40 0.72 11.06
C ARG A 21 -21.85 0.15 12.37
N SER A 22 -22.47 0.51 13.50
CA SER A 22 -22.24 -0.09 14.82
C SER A 22 -22.90 -1.47 14.90
N ASN A 23 -22.11 -2.54 14.84
CA ASN A 23 -22.57 -3.84 15.34
C ASN A 23 -22.01 -4.04 16.75
N ASP A 24 -22.64 -3.40 17.73
CA ASP A 24 -22.41 -3.74 19.13
C ASP A 24 -23.01 -5.12 19.40
N ARG A 25 -22.15 -6.12 19.62
CA ARG A 25 -22.55 -7.35 20.30
C ARG A 25 -22.63 -7.02 21.79
N SER A 26 -23.86 -6.97 22.30
CA SER A 26 -24.16 -6.93 23.74
C SER A 26 -23.48 -8.09 24.48
N PRO A 27 -22.82 -7.87 25.62
CA PRO A 27 -22.43 -8.96 26.50
C PRO A 27 -23.66 -9.49 27.24
N SER A 28 -23.78 -10.81 27.25
CA SER A 28 -24.77 -11.60 27.96
C SER A 28 -24.80 -11.26 29.45
N SER A 29 -26.01 -11.08 29.96
CA SER A 29 -26.34 -10.91 31.38
C SER A 29 -26.16 -12.22 32.15
N ASP A 30 -25.33 -12.20 33.19
CA ASP A 30 -25.44 -13.15 34.30
C ASP A 30 -25.87 -12.42 35.57
N SER A 31 -26.91 -12.98 36.18
CA SER A 31 -27.61 -12.55 37.37
C SER A 31 -26.77 -12.72 38.65
N ALA A 32 -26.76 -11.68 39.50
CA ALA A 32 -26.59 -11.86 40.94
C ALA A 32 -27.33 -10.77 41.71
N SER A 33 -28.28 -11.21 42.52
CA SER A 33 -29.08 -10.46 43.49
C SER A 33 -28.25 -9.94 44.68
N SER A 34 -28.51 -8.71 45.14
CA SER A 34 -29.05 -8.41 46.49
C SER A 34 -28.85 -6.95 46.93
N SER A 35 -29.97 -6.34 47.34
CA SER A 35 -30.17 -5.32 48.40
C SER A 35 -29.16 -4.18 48.61
N SER A 36 -29.60 -2.92 48.46
CA SER A 36 -30.13 -2.13 49.60
C SER A 36 -30.41 -0.65 49.24
N SER A 37 -31.65 -0.24 49.60
CA SER A 37 -32.08 1.04 50.19
C SER A 37 -31.75 2.41 49.55
N SER A 38 -32.83 3.01 49.03
CA SER A 38 -33.37 4.34 49.35
C SER A 38 -32.51 5.60 49.18
N SER A 39 -32.95 6.53 48.34
CA SER A 39 -33.85 7.60 48.80
C SER A 39 -34.26 8.53 47.66
N SER A 40 -35.56 8.81 47.69
CA SER A 40 -36.33 9.75 46.90
C SER A 40 -35.97 11.20 47.17
N SER A 41 -36.06 12.07 46.15
CA SER A 41 -36.93 13.25 46.24
C SER A 41 -37.16 13.88 44.87
N SER A 42 -38.44 14.03 44.58
CA SER A 42 -39.09 14.70 43.46
C SER A 42 -39.39 16.16 43.81
N SER A 43 -39.40 17.03 42.80
CA SER A 43 -40.37 18.15 42.58
C SER A 43 -39.80 19.04 41.46
N SER A 44 -40.43 19.16 40.27
CA SER A 44 -41.63 19.95 39.93
C SER A 44 -41.49 21.42 40.32
N SER A 45 -41.84 22.45 39.55
CA SER A 45 -42.41 22.68 38.21
C SER A 45 -42.71 24.19 38.16
N SER A 46 -43.14 24.69 36.99
CA SER A 46 -43.99 25.89 36.81
C SER A 46 -43.22 27.24 36.72
N SER A 47 -43.16 27.87 35.54
CA SER A 47 -44.14 28.80 34.92
C SER A 47 -43.98 30.23 35.45
N ALA A 48 -44.21 31.34 34.75
CA ALA A 48 -44.41 31.74 33.38
C ALA A 48 -44.53 33.29 33.44
N GLU A 49 -44.57 33.94 32.28
CA GLU A 49 -45.24 35.23 32.01
C GLU A 49 -44.54 36.60 32.28
N ASN A 50 -44.27 37.25 31.14
CA ASN A 50 -44.85 38.53 30.65
C ASN A 50 -44.24 39.90 30.97
N ASN A 51 -44.13 40.65 29.84
CA ASN A 51 -44.42 42.09 29.63
C ASN A 51 -43.42 43.10 30.24
N GLN A 52 -43.15 44.29 29.67
CA GLN A 52 -43.45 44.97 28.41
C GLN A 52 -42.69 46.32 28.45
N HIS A 53 -42.27 46.83 27.28
CA HIS A 53 -42.30 48.24 26.83
C HIS A 53 -41.37 49.36 27.36
N SER A 54 -41.12 50.26 26.38
CA SER A 54 -40.68 51.68 26.39
C SER A 54 -39.19 51.98 26.54
N GLN A 55 -38.49 52.50 25.51
CA GLN A 55 -38.61 53.76 24.73
C GLN A 55 -37.86 54.97 25.32
N ASN A 56 -37.28 55.74 24.39
CA ASN A 56 -36.55 57.03 24.45
C ASN A 56 -35.02 56.94 24.66
N ALA A 57 -34.11 57.55 23.89
CA ALA A 57 -34.02 58.54 22.79
C ALA A 57 -33.00 59.64 23.19
N THR A 58 -32.38 60.26 22.17
CA THR A 58 -31.52 61.49 22.13
C THR A 58 -30.01 61.25 22.30
N ASN A 59 -29.19 61.37 21.22
CA ASN A 59 -28.58 62.56 20.56
C ASN A 59 -27.11 62.73 21.03
N THR A 60 -26.04 63.11 20.30
CA THR A 60 -25.65 63.59 18.95
C THR A 60 -24.11 63.38 18.91
N THR A 61 -23.33 63.21 17.83
CA THR A 61 -22.86 64.16 16.79
C THR A 61 -21.81 63.38 15.95
N ILE A 62 -22.03 63.12 14.65
CA ILE A 62 -21.55 63.85 13.45
C ILE A 62 -20.02 63.88 13.26
N SER A 63 -19.54 63.22 12.20
CA SER A 63 -18.63 63.75 11.16
C SER A 63 -18.44 62.74 10.00
N THR A 64 -19.05 63.04 8.86
CA THR A 64 -18.72 62.62 7.47
C THR A 64 -18.63 63.95 6.66
N PRO A 65 -18.16 64.05 5.39
CA PRO A 65 -18.21 63.07 4.27
C PRO A 65 -16.94 63.07 3.38
N SER A 66 -16.77 62.22 2.36
CA SER A 66 -17.36 62.27 0.99
C SER A 66 -16.76 61.09 0.19
N SER A 67 -17.49 60.07 -0.26
CA SER A 67 -18.30 59.94 -1.50
C SER A 67 -17.64 60.39 -2.82
N LEU A 68 -17.44 59.47 -3.77
CA LEU A 68 -18.19 59.38 -5.05
C LEU A 68 -17.74 58.16 -5.88
N THR A 69 -18.72 57.56 -6.56
CA THR A 69 -18.77 56.29 -7.30
C THR A 69 -18.57 56.53 -8.84
N PRO A 70 -19.07 55.69 -9.78
CA PRO A 70 -18.56 54.40 -10.26
C PRO A 70 -18.34 54.40 -11.81
N GLY A 71 -17.74 53.34 -12.39
CA GLY A 71 -17.62 53.20 -13.85
C GLY A 71 -17.51 51.75 -14.34
N THR A 72 -18.48 51.36 -15.15
CA THR A 72 -18.77 50.04 -15.75
C THR A 72 -18.03 49.74 -17.07
N ASN A 73 -17.96 48.44 -17.40
CA ASN A 73 -17.94 47.77 -18.73
C ASN A 73 -16.69 46.96 -19.15
N THR A 74 -16.99 45.71 -19.50
CA THR A 74 -16.23 44.61 -20.14
C THR A 74 -16.04 44.82 -21.66
N PRO A 75 -15.60 43.83 -22.48
CA PRO A 75 -14.38 43.01 -22.48
C PRO A 75 -13.59 43.15 -23.81
N GLY A 76 -12.31 42.76 -23.87
CA GLY A 76 -11.52 42.80 -25.11
C GLY A 76 -10.39 41.79 -25.13
N ASP A 77 -10.45 40.91 -26.12
CA ASP A 77 -9.60 39.76 -26.41
C ASP A 77 -8.30 40.16 -27.14
N VAL A 78 -7.39 39.19 -27.27
CA VAL A 78 -6.24 39.08 -28.22
C VAL A 78 -4.83 39.51 -27.75
N THR A 79 -3.95 38.52 -27.91
CA THR A 79 -2.49 38.35 -27.70
C THR A 79 -1.56 39.27 -28.53
N PRO A 80 -0.23 39.29 -28.26
CA PRO A 80 0.64 40.47 -28.44
C PRO A 80 1.51 40.45 -29.71
N PRO A 81 2.18 41.58 -30.04
CA PRO A 81 3.34 41.57 -30.94
C PRO A 81 4.67 41.88 -30.23
N SER A 82 5.72 41.26 -30.77
CA SER A 82 7.13 41.39 -30.42
C SER A 82 7.77 42.67 -30.97
N GLY A 83 8.85 43.18 -30.36
CA GLY A 83 9.70 44.22 -30.98
C GLY A 83 10.79 44.84 -30.09
N ILE A 84 12.03 44.38 -30.31
CA ILE A 84 13.38 44.84 -29.87
C ILE A 84 13.65 46.29 -30.42
N PRO A 85 14.51 47.22 -29.86
CA PRO A 85 15.96 47.06 -29.60
C PRO A 85 16.67 47.85 -28.46
N ILE A 86 17.90 47.40 -28.21
CA ILE A 86 19.00 47.84 -27.31
C ILE A 86 19.68 49.15 -27.80
N PRO A 87 20.50 49.88 -27.01
CA PRO A 87 21.97 49.65 -27.06
C PRO A 87 22.83 49.96 -25.79
N SER A 88 23.85 49.10 -25.54
CA SER A 88 25.29 49.39 -25.23
C SER A 88 25.70 50.10 -23.91
N GLN A 89 26.86 49.89 -23.24
CA GLN A 89 28.06 49.06 -23.44
C GLN A 89 29.04 49.17 -22.22
N LYS A 90 30.01 48.21 -22.18
CA LYS A 90 31.38 48.16 -21.58
C LYS A 90 31.53 47.02 -20.55
N SER A 91 32.51 46.10 -20.62
CA SER A 91 33.69 45.91 -21.51
C SER A 91 34.30 44.51 -21.32
N ASP A 92 34.97 44.03 -22.38
CA ASP A 92 35.74 42.78 -22.61
C ASP A 92 36.86 42.48 -21.57
N THR A 93 37.44 41.26 -21.46
CA THR A 93 38.31 40.49 -22.42
C THR A 93 38.58 39.08 -21.82
N ALA A 94 38.89 37.95 -22.48
CA ALA A 94 39.30 37.54 -23.85
C ALA A 94 39.19 35.98 -23.94
N LEU A 95 38.59 35.36 -24.97
CA LEU A 95 39.15 34.85 -26.28
C LEU A 95 40.11 33.64 -26.13
N ASN A 96 40.09 32.53 -26.90
CA ASN A 96 39.44 32.10 -28.17
C ASN A 96 39.41 30.53 -28.21
N LEU A 97 38.43 29.75 -28.71
CA LEU A 97 37.73 29.66 -30.01
C LEU A 97 38.58 29.06 -31.17
N ARG A 98 38.21 27.87 -31.69
CA ARG A 98 37.48 27.73 -32.98
C ARG A 98 37.28 26.30 -33.51
N VAL A 99 36.11 26.19 -34.13
CA VAL A 99 35.45 25.17 -34.96
C VAL A 99 36.02 25.11 -36.39
N ARG A 100 35.96 23.94 -37.07
CA ARG A 100 35.46 23.80 -38.47
C ARG A 100 35.40 22.34 -38.97
N GLU A 101 34.28 21.96 -39.62
CA GLU A 101 34.19 20.88 -40.63
C GLU A 101 34.43 21.46 -42.05
N PRO A 102 34.71 20.64 -43.11
CA PRO A 102 33.67 19.92 -43.89
C PRO A 102 34.06 18.55 -44.53
N GLY A 103 33.06 17.64 -44.63
CA GLY A 103 32.76 16.63 -45.68
C GLY A 103 33.80 15.66 -46.29
N THR A 104 33.54 14.34 -46.23
CA THR A 104 33.11 13.44 -47.35
C THR A 104 33.38 11.93 -47.08
N THR A 105 32.39 11.10 -47.40
CA THR A 105 32.40 9.68 -47.86
C THR A 105 33.09 8.54 -47.07
N GLU A 106 32.23 7.59 -46.66
CA GLU A 106 32.29 6.13 -46.86
C GLU A 106 33.11 5.14 -45.97
N VAL A 107 32.34 4.14 -45.45
CA VAL A 107 32.60 2.67 -45.44
C VAL A 107 33.11 1.95 -44.16
N ARG A 108 32.26 0.99 -43.75
CA ARG A 108 32.41 -0.33 -43.04
C ARG A 108 33.36 -0.55 -41.85
N ARG A 109 32.74 -1.16 -40.81
CA ARG A 109 33.35 -2.03 -39.77
C ARG A 109 34.00 -3.30 -40.34
N PRO A 110 34.97 -3.88 -39.60
CA PRO A 110 34.84 -5.28 -39.18
C PRO A 110 35.32 -5.61 -37.74
N LYS A 111 35.03 -6.86 -37.33
CA LYS A 111 35.21 -7.55 -36.03
C LYS A 111 36.63 -8.13 -35.81
N SER A 112 36.86 -8.69 -34.60
CA SER A 112 37.66 -9.90 -34.21
C SER A 112 38.68 -9.60 -33.08
N GLN A 113 39.20 -10.49 -32.23
CA GLN A 113 38.97 -11.89 -31.77
C GLN A 113 39.91 -12.15 -30.56
N LEU A 114 39.64 -13.23 -29.83
CA LEU A 114 40.46 -13.81 -28.74
C LEU A 114 41.77 -14.47 -29.19
N VAL A 115 42.73 -14.63 -28.26
CA VAL A 115 43.82 -15.63 -28.31
C VAL A 115 44.02 -16.31 -26.95
N HIS A 116 44.35 -17.61 -26.99
CA HIS A 116 44.58 -18.60 -25.92
C HIS A 116 46.08 -18.81 -25.57
N SER A 117 46.36 -19.38 -24.38
CA SER A 117 47.45 -20.37 -24.14
C SER A 117 47.21 -21.14 -22.81
N THR A 118 46.82 -22.44 -22.82
CA THR A 118 47.60 -23.67 -22.48
C THR A 118 48.16 -23.75 -21.03
N THR A 119 48.07 -24.80 -20.19
CA THR A 119 47.99 -26.28 -20.37
C THR A 119 47.76 -27.00 -19.00
N SER A 120 47.19 -28.23 -19.02
CA SER A 120 47.27 -29.39 -18.06
C SER A 120 46.93 -29.18 -16.56
N GLY A 121 46.17 -30.00 -15.83
CA GLY A 121 45.62 -31.36 -15.99
C GLY A 121 45.95 -32.22 -14.75
N ASN A 122 44.98 -32.54 -13.88
CA ASN A 122 44.77 -33.90 -13.29
C ASN A 122 43.74 -33.95 -12.14
N ARG A 123 43.04 -35.09 -12.12
CA ARG A 123 42.03 -35.57 -11.17
C ARG A 123 42.66 -36.04 -9.85
N LEU A 124 41.93 -36.00 -8.74
CA LEU A 124 41.44 -37.17 -7.97
C LEU A 124 40.84 -36.79 -6.59
N SER A 125 39.86 -37.59 -6.21
CA SER A 125 38.97 -37.60 -5.03
C SER A 125 39.60 -38.15 -3.75
N VAL A 126 39.15 -37.68 -2.56
CA VAL A 126 39.03 -38.49 -1.32
C VAL A 126 37.90 -37.93 -0.41
N SER A 127 37.03 -38.82 0.07
CA SER A 127 36.16 -38.69 1.27
C SER A 127 36.53 -39.87 2.21
N PRO A 128 36.01 -40.06 3.45
CA PRO A 128 35.47 -39.19 4.51
C PRO A 128 36.10 -39.48 5.93
N GLY A 129 35.80 -38.70 6.98
CA GLY A 129 36.17 -39.06 8.36
C GLY A 129 35.57 -38.16 9.46
N GLN A 130 34.87 -38.78 10.42
CA GLN A 130 34.15 -38.25 11.61
C GLN A 130 35.11 -37.50 12.59
N VAL A 131 34.72 -36.63 13.55
CA VAL A 131 33.91 -36.83 14.77
C VAL A 131 33.72 -35.47 15.52
N ALA A 132 32.53 -35.29 16.12
CA ALA A 132 32.12 -34.46 17.29
C ALA A 132 32.09 -32.91 17.28
N ALA A 133 30.88 -32.40 17.55
CA ALA A 133 30.55 -31.05 18.04
C ALA A 133 30.51 -31.02 19.59
N PRO A 134 30.55 -29.82 20.25
CA PRO A 134 29.29 -29.11 20.51
C PRO A 134 29.33 -27.56 20.44
N SER A 135 28.20 -27.00 19.99
CA SER A 135 27.48 -25.77 20.43
C SER A 135 28.19 -24.39 20.52
N LEU A 136 27.80 -23.43 19.65
CA LEU A 136 27.06 -22.18 19.98
C LEU A 136 27.16 -21.10 18.85
N LEU A 137 26.00 -20.76 18.28
CA LEU A 137 25.49 -19.55 17.60
C LEU A 137 26.38 -18.66 16.65
N PRO A 138 25.94 -18.40 15.40
CA PRO A 138 26.61 -17.49 14.45
C PRO A 138 25.92 -16.12 14.30
N GLY A 139 26.73 -15.06 14.18
CA GLY A 139 26.34 -13.75 13.62
C GLY A 139 26.83 -13.60 12.17
N PRO A 140 26.21 -12.76 11.31
CA PRO A 140 26.59 -12.67 9.91
C PRO A 140 27.72 -11.66 9.64
N GLY A 141 28.81 -12.20 9.07
CA GLY A 141 29.56 -11.71 7.90
C GLY A 141 29.79 -10.21 7.70
N ARG A 142 31.01 -9.76 8.05
CA ARG A 142 31.70 -8.59 7.48
C ARG A 142 32.30 -8.94 6.10
N PHE A 143 32.28 -8.00 5.16
CA PHE A 143 33.33 -7.86 4.14
C PHE A 143 34.09 -6.55 4.37
N PRO A 144 35.41 -6.48 4.06
CA PRO A 144 36.30 -5.43 4.56
C PRO A 144 36.28 -4.17 3.70
N ALA A 145 36.15 -3.01 4.34
CA ALA A 145 36.42 -1.70 3.74
C ALA A 145 37.88 -1.27 4.07
N PRO A 146 38.55 -0.48 3.20
CA PRO A 146 39.94 -0.08 3.39
C PRO A 146 40.11 0.85 4.61
N PRO A 147 41.31 0.92 5.23
CA PRO A 147 41.50 1.65 6.47
C PRO A 147 41.53 3.16 6.17
N LEU A 148 40.56 3.90 6.70
CA LEU A 148 40.68 5.35 6.88
C LEU A 148 41.15 5.65 8.32
N PRO A 149 41.88 6.76 8.54
CA PRO A 149 42.68 6.95 9.74
C PRO A 149 41.81 7.07 10.99
N ALA A 150 42.17 6.30 12.01
CA ALA A 150 41.62 6.42 13.35
C ALA A 150 42.03 7.76 13.98
N MET A 151 41.19 8.79 13.84
CA MET A 151 41.24 9.98 14.69
C MET A 151 39.82 10.43 15.02
N MET A 152 39.36 9.89 16.15
CA MET A 152 38.37 10.39 17.12
C MET A 152 37.60 9.23 17.76
N SER A 153 38.35 8.25 18.27
CA SER A 153 37.97 7.55 19.50
C SER A 153 38.91 8.03 20.58
N GLY A 154 38.64 9.25 21.08
CA GLY A 154 39.10 9.66 22.40
C GLY A 154 38.24 8.92 23.42
N ALA A 155 38.43 7.61 23.52
CA ALA A 155 37.92 6.84 24.63
C ALA A 155 38.64 7.35 25.88
N VAL A 156 37.95 8.18 26.66
CA VAL A 156 38.22 8.24 28.09
C VAL A 156 37.90 6.85 28.61
N ALA A 157 38.94 6.05 28.78
CA ALA A 157 38.87 4.80 29.54
C ALA A 157 38.39 5.16 30.96
N GLY A 158 37.15 4.77 31.30
CA GLY A 158 36.65 4.83 32.68
C GLY A 158 35.29 5.49 32.93
N THR A 159 34.60 6.09 31.95
CA THR A 159 33.25 6.63 32.20
C THR A 159 32.19 5.54 32.10
N GLN A 160 31.77 4.99 33.24
CA GLN A 160 30.54 4.19 33.31
C GLN A 160 29.38 5.05 32.78
N MET A 161 28.75 4.64 31.68
CA MET A 161 27.51 5.28 31.23
C MET A 161 26.53 5.30 32.41
N SER A 162 25.91 6.45 32.68
CA SER A 162 24.94 6.55 33.75
C SER A 162 23.90 5.41 33.61
N PRO A 163 23.56 4.70 34.70
CA PRO A 163 22.54 3.66 34.65
C PRO A 163 21.18 4.22 34.18
N TYR A 164 20.95 5.53 34.33
CA TYR A 164 19.74 6.23 33.92
C TYR A 164 19.86 6.93 32.56
N ALA A 165 20.94 6.68 31.79
CA ALA A 165 21.02 7.16 30.42
C ALA A 165 19.88 6.56 29.56
N PRO A 166 19.17 7.35 28.73
CA PRO A 166 18.09 6.86 27.87
C PRO A 166 18.53 5.73 26.94
N ARG A 167 17.77 4.63 26.90
CA ARG A 167 18.04 3.50 26.01
C ARG A 167 16.98 3.45 24.92
N VAL A 168 17.35 3.83 23.70
CA VAL A 168 16.50 3.68 22.51
C VAL A 168 16.49 2.21 22.09
N VAL A 169 15.31 1.62 21.92
CA VAL A 169 15.16 0.17 21.66
C VAL A 169 14.75 -0.17 20.23
N ASN A 170 14.05 0.73 19.53
CA ASN A 170 13.51 0.47 18.20
C ASN A 170 14.39 1.00 17.05
N VAL A 171 15.43 1.77 17.36
CA VAL A 171 16.36 2.36 16.38
C VAL A 171 17.80 2.17 16.86
N PRO A 172 18.55 1.24 16.26
CA PRO A 172 19.98 1.10 16.50
C PRO A 172 20.78 2.33 16.07
N ASP A 173 21.91 2.58 16.72
CA ASP A 173 22.85 3.63 16.29
C ASP A 173 23.42 3.33 14.90
N GLY A 174 23.55 4.37 14.07
CA GLY A 174 23.99 4.27 12.67
C GLY A 174 22.92 3.75 11.71
N SER A 175 21.65 3.66 12.13
CA SER A 175 20.56 3.16 11.28
C SER A 175 20.29 4.02 10.05
N TRP A 176 19.90 3.38 8.96
CA TRP A 176 19.40 4.03 7.75
C TRP A 176 17.87 4.02 7.71
N VAL A 177 17.26 5.18 7.47
CA VAL A 177 15.81 5.38 7.43
C VAL A 177 15.41 6.23 6.22
N TYR A 178 14.11 6.24 5.88
CA TYR A 178 13.61 6.76 4.60
C TYR A 178 12.43 7.71 4.75
N GLN A 179 12.25 8.27 5.95
CA GLN A 179 11.13 9.17 6.29
C GLN A 179 11.63 10.39 7.08
N LYS A 180 10.86 11.48 7.04
CA LYS A 180 11.21 12.73 7.74
C LYS A 180 10.93 12.69 9.22
N LEU A 181 9.86 12.02 9.63
CA LEU A 181 9.49 11.91 11.05
C LEU A 181 9.74 10.48 11.53
N LEU A 182 10.59 10.34 12.54
CA LEU A 182 10.97 9.05 13.11
C LEU A 182 10.48 8.97 14.56
N LEU A 183 9.77 7.88 14.87
CA LEU A 183 9.39 7.54 16.24
C LEU A 183 10.54 6.79 16.92
N LEU A 184 11.02 7.34 18.03
CA LEU A 184 11.93 6.69 18.96
C LEU A 184 11.14 6.17 20.16
N THR A 185 11.37 4.92 20.53
CA THR A 185 10.85 4.32 21.76
C THR A 185 12.01 3.80 22.59
N GLY A 186 11.86 3.83 23.90
CA GLY A 186 12.93 3.42 24.79
C GLY A 186 12.59 3.46 26.26
N HIS A 187 13.57 3.14 27.09
CA HIS A 187 13.45 3.12 28.54
C HIS A 187 14.65 3.75 29.27
N ILE A 188 14.44 4.07 30.54
CA ILE A 188 15.42 4.63 31.48
C ILE A 188 15.76 3.57 32.55
N GLY A 189 17.03 3.43 32.93
CA GLY A 189 17.41 2.56 34.06
C GLY A 189 17.68 1.08 33.68
N PRO A 190 18.28 0.30 34.59
CA PRO A 190 18.45 -1.15 34.42
C PRO A 190 17.12 -1.89 34.67
N SER A 191 16.56 -2.48 33.61
CA SER A 191 15.28 -3.21 33.54
C SER A 191 14.04 -2.44 34.07
N PRO A 192 13.01 -2.19 33.24
CA PRO A 192 11.79 -1.50 33.67
C PRO A 192 11.02 -2.17 34.82
N GLN A 193 11.30 -3.45 35.08
CA GLN A 193 10.59 -4.30 36.03
C GLN A 193 11.01 -4.07 37.50
N SER A 194 12.18 -3.46 37.73
CA SER A 194 12.74 -3.32 39.09
C SER A 194 12.57 -1.91 39.68
N TYR A 195 12.33 -0.89 38.85
CA TYR A 195 12.15 0.50 39.31
C TYR A 195 11.39 1.35 38.27
N SER A 196 10.40 2.14 38.72
CA SER A 196 9.64 3.05 37.85
C SER A 196 10.05 4.51 38.07
N LEU A 197 10.54 5.16 37.00
CA LEU A 197 10.95 6.55 37.00
C LEU A 197 10.05 7.38 36.11
N ASP A 198 9.61 8.52 36.62
CA ASP A 198 8.93 9.53 35.83
C ASP A 198 9.87 10.71 35.65
N GLY A 199 9.77 11.41 34.53
CA GLY A 199 10.65 12.52 34.22
C GLY A 199 10.42 13.04 32.82
N THR A 200 11.45 13.64 32.25
CA THR A 200 11.42 14.21 30.91
C THR A 200 12.72 13.88 30.19
N ILE A 201 12.61 13.50 28.93
CA ILE A 201 13.76 13.51 28.03
C ILE A 201 13.74 14.77 27.19
N THR A 202 14.91 15.35 26.94
CA THR A 202 15.11 16.44 25.98
C THR A 202 16.00 15.93 24.86
N ILE A 203 15.51 16.03 23.63
CA ILE A 203 16.24 15.63 22.42
C ILE A 203 16.72 16.88 21.72
N THR A 204 18.03 16.97 21.56
CA THR A 204 18.70 18.04 20.82
C THR A 204 19.39 17.46 19.60
N ARG A 205 19.11 18.00 18.42
CA ARG A 205 19.90 17.71 17.23
C ARG A 205 21.21 18.50 17.28
N LEU A 206 22.33 17.82 17.10
CA LEU A 206 23.65 18.44 17.10
C LEU A 206 23.98 19.02 15.72
N ASN A 207 24.72 20.13 15.71
CA ASN A 207 25.15 20.75 14.47
C ASN A 207 26.16 19.85 13.73
N ASN A 208 25.81 19.45 12.51
CA ASN A 208 26.64 18.59 11.67
C ASN A 208 27.58 19.37 10.72
N ASN A 209 27.53 20.70 10.70
CA ASN A 209 28.25 21.54 9.75
C ASN A 209 29.70 21.88 10.18
N LEU A 210 30.12 21.45 11.37
CA LEU A 210 31.46 21.67 11.90
C LEU A 210 32.16 20.32 12.09
N ASN A 211 33.46 20.27 11.79
CA ASN A 211 34.29 19.09 12.01
C ASN A 211 35.52 19.51 12.84
N PRO A 212 35.63 19.11 14.12
CA PRO A 212 34.73 18.21 14.84
C PRO A 212 33.34 18.82 15.10
N PRO A 213 32.30 17.99 15.27
CA PRO A 213 30.94 18.46 15.52
C PRO A 213 30.90 19.35 16.77
N ASP A 214 30.35 20.54 16.61
CA ASP A 214 30.14 21.47 17.72
C ASP A 214 29.07 20.87 18.66
N PRO A 215 29.30 20.81 19.99
CA PRO A 215 28.28 20.45 20.96
C PRO A 215 27.08 21.42 20.98
N SER A 216 27.14 22.55 20.27
CA SER A 216 26.01 23.46 20.09
C SER A 216 24.85 22.80 19.31
N SER A 217 23.64 23.14 19.73
CA SER A 217 22.41 22.71 19.06
C SER A 217 22.39 23.20 17.61
N ASP A 218 21.87 22.39 16.70
CA ASP A 218 21.53 22.83 15.36
C ASP A 218 20.54 24.01 15.47
N PRO A 219 20.94 25.24 15.08
CA PRO A 219 20.08 26.42 15.24
C PRO A 219 18.81 26.30 14.39
N ALA A 220 18.80 25.39 13.40
CA ALA A 220 17.65 25.16 12.58
C ALA A 220 16.56 24.35 13.32
N ILE A 221 16.83 23.50 14.30
CA ILE A 221 15.76 22.69 14.94
C ILE A 221 15.87 22.79 16.46
N PRO A 222 14.89 23.42 17.14
CA PRO A 222 14.95 23.59 18.59
C PRO A 222 14.89 22.24 19.32
N PRO A 223 15.48 22.15 20.52
CA PRO A 223 15.31 20.97 21.37
C PRO A 223 13.85 20.69 21.68
N LEU A 224 13.48 19.41 21.70
CA LEU A 224 12.13 18.96 22.01
C LEU A 224 12.12 18.09 23.26
N SER A 225 11.13 18.31 24.13
CA SER A 225 10.99 17.57 25.37
C SER A 225 9.81 16.60 25.32
N PHE A 226 10.03 15.38 25.81
CA PHE A 226 9.04 14.30 25.81
C PHE A 226 8.92 13.71 27.22
N PRO A 227 7.71 13.35 27.67
CA PRO A 227 7.50 12.78 28.99
C PRO A 227 8.09 11.36 29.07
N VAL A 228 8.66 11.05 30.24
CA VAL A 228 8.98 9.69 30.68
C VAL A 228 7.95 9.28 31.71
N CYS A 229 7.31 8.14 31.51
CA CYS A 229 6.34 7.57 32.43
C CYS A 229 6.70 6.11 32.70
N ALA A 230 6.75 5.72 33.98
CA ALA A 230 7.11 4.37 34.39
C ALA A 230 8.37 3.84 33.68
N SER A 231 9.40 4.68 33.60
CA SER A 231 10.69 4.45 32.94
C SER A 231 10.64 4.32 31.41
N HIS A 232 9.51 4.57 30.74
CA HIS A 232 9.40 4.49 29.28
C HIS A 232 9.21 5.86 28.65
N PHE A 233 9.74 6.04 27.44
CA PHE A 233 9.55 7.23 26.62
C PHE A 233 9.17 6.88 25.18
N LYS A 234 8.44 7.80 24.56
CA LYS A 234 8.19 7.84 23.12
C LYS A 234 8.45 9.25 22.65
N ALA A 235 9.21 9.39 21.57
CA ALA A 235 9.63 10.69 21.07
C ALA A 235 9.64 10.71 19.54
N LEU A 236 9.13 11.79 18.95
CA LEU A 236 9.17 12.01 17.51
C LEU A 236 10.32 12.96 17.19
N VAL A 237 11.20 12.56 16.27
CA VAL A 237 12.33 13.37 15.84
C VAL A 237 12.23 13.66 14.34
N TYR A 238 12.50 14.91 13.97
CA TYR A 238 12.54 15.35 12.58
C TYR A 238 13.94 15.16 11.99
N LEU A 239 13.99 14.55 10.80
CA LEU A 239 15.20 14.17 10.09
C LEU A 239 15.38 15.03 8.84
N LEU A 240 16.62 15.46 8.63
CA LEU A 240 17.07 16.03 7.36
C LEU A 240 17.82 14.95 6.58
N PRO A 241 17.85 15.05 5.23
CA PRO A 241 18.68 14.15 4.42
C PRO A 241 20.13 14.10 4.91
N GLY A 242 20.71 12.92 4.95
CA GLY A 242 22.06 12.67 5.45
C GLY A 242 22.10 12.28 6.94
N ALA A 243 23.21 12.58 7.61
CA ALA A 243 23.40 12.24 9.01
C ALA A 243 22.56 13.17 9.92
N ASN A 244 21.96 12.59 10.95
CA ASN A 244 21.23 13.27 12.01
C ASN A 244 21.79 12.75 13.32
N ARG A 245 22.45 13.62 14.10
CA ARG A 245 23.05 13.25 15.39
C ARG A 245 22.22 13.87 16.50
N PHE A 246 21.80 13.06 17.46
CA PHE A 246 20.96 13.47 18.57
C PHE A 246 21.68 13.29 19.89
N ARG A 247 21.55 14.28 20.77
CA ARG A 247 21.83 14.20 22.20
C ARG A 247 20.49 14.06 22.93
N ILE A 248 20.31 12.94 23.64
CA ILE A 248 19.09 12.62 24.39
C ILE A 248 19.43 12.67 25.87
N GLU A 249 18.87 13.63 26.59
CA GLU A 249 19.14 13.88 28.00
C GLU A 249 17.92 13.58 28.85
N PHE A 250 18.09 12.85 29.96
CA PHE A 250 17.02 12.54 30.91
C PHE A 250 17.16 13.28 32.22
N VAL A 251 16.06 13.89 32.66
CA VAL A 251 15.93 14.56 33.95
C VAL A 251 14.71 14.00 34.69
N SER A 252 14.87 13.73 35.99
CA SER A 252 13.78 13.29 36.86
C SER A 252 13.85 14.01 38.20
N PRO A 253 12.72 14.52 38.73
CA PRO A 253 12.67 15.07 40.08
C PRO A 253 13.06 14.07 41.18
N LYS A 254 12.93 12.76 40.91
CA LYS A 254 13.28 11.68 41.86
C LYS A 254 14.77 11.39 41.89
N LEU A 255 15.54 11.85 40.91
CA LEU A 255 16.99 11.75 40.87
C LEU A 255 17.56 13.08 41.37
N LYS A 256 18.35 13.06 42.44
CA LYS A 256 19.09 14.26 42.87
C LYS A 256 20.10 14.60 41.77
N ASP A 257 20.14 15.87 41.34
CA ASP A 257 21.16 16.34 40.41
C ASP A 257 22.54 16.05 41.00
N VAL A 258 23.27 15.09 40.42
CA VAL A 258 24.65 14.81 40.79
C VAL A 258 25.53 15.83 40.06
N THR A 259 25.36 17.12 40.36
CA THR A 259 26.18 18.22 39.86
C THR A 259 27.18 18.69 40.91
N ALA A 260 27.81 17.75 41.62
CA ALA A 260 28.83 18.08 42.60
C ALA A 260 30.27 17.84 42.13
N ASN A 261 30.54 16.99 41.12
CA ASN A 261 31.91 16.70 40.65
C ASN A 261 32.02 16.18 39.19
N GLY A 262 31.31 16.81 38.25
CA GLY A 262 31.79 16.89 36.87
C GLY A 262 31.45 15.79 35.85
N VAL A 263 30.99 14.59 36.17
CA VAL A 263 30.59 13.63 35.12
C VAL A 263 29.52 12.65 35.61
N ASN A 264 28.26 12.88 35.20
CA ASN A 264 27.28 11.86 34.79
C ASN A 264 25.91 12.52 34.53
N VAL A 265 25.81 13.29 33.45
CA VAL A 265 24.51 13.66 32.89
C VAL A 265 23.90 12.40 32.27
N ASN A 266 22.63 12.11 32.52
CA ASN A 266 21.93 10.95 31.97
C ASN A 266 21.70 11.12 30.46
N VAL A 267 22.75 10.93 29.66
CA VAL A 267 22.78 11.27 28.24
C VAL A 267 23.09 10.06 27.39
N THR A 268 22.39 9.98 26.25
CA THR A 268 22.68 9.04 25.17
C THR A 268 22.82 9.80 23.86
N TYR A 269 23.76 9.38 23.03
CA TYR A 269 23.92 9.87 21.67
C TYR A 269 23.37 8.86 20.68
N LEU A 270 22.69 9.34 19.64
CA LEU A 270 22.14 8.52 18.56
C LEU A 270 22.41 9.18 17.22
N THR A 271 22.99 8.43 16.29
CA THR A 271 23.18 8.82 14.89
C THR A 271 22.20 8.04 14.01
N VAL A 272 21.45 8.76 13.19
CA VAL A 272 20.53 8.19 12.19
C VAL A 272 20.79 8.82 10.83
N HIS A 273 20.88 7.99 9.79
CA HIS A 273 21.05 8.44 8.42
C HIS A 273 19.71 8.39 7.68
N MET A 274 19.26 9.53 7.16
CA MET A 274 18.03 9.61 6.37
C MET A 274 18.37 9.71 4.88
N ILE A 275 17.85 8.78 4.08
CA ILE A 275 17.92 8.83 2.61
C ILE A 275 16.50 9.05 2.07
N PRO A 276 16.23 10.15 1.37
CA PRO A 276 14.97 10.31 0.66
C PRO A 276 14.82 9.24 -0.44
N PRO A 277 13.72 8.46 -0.48
CA PRO A 277 13.54 7.40 -1.46
C PRO A 277 13.04 7.95 -2.81
N THR A 278 13.85 8.78 -3.48
CA THR A 278 13.45 9.53 -4.70
C THR A 278 13.06 8.66 -5.89
N SER A 279 13.43 7.37 -5.89
CA SER A 279 13.07 6.40 -6.94
C SER A 279 11.65 5.84 -6.83
N THR A 280 10.95 6.06 -5.72
CA THR A 280 9.53 5.66 -5.58
C THR A 280 8.61 6.78 -6.07
N PRO A 281 7.38 6.49 -6.52
CA PRO A 281 6.36 7.52 -6.72
C PRO A 281 5.92 8.14 -5.37
N PRO A 282 5.49 9.42 -5.33
CA PRO A 282 4.95 10.03 -4.12
C PRO A 282 3.48 9.66 -3.90
N LEU A 283 3.05 9.76 -2.64
CA LEU A 283 1.66 10.08 -2.31
C LEU A 283 1.52 11.61 -2.36
N HIS A 284 0.66 12.15 -3.23
CA HIS A 284 0.39 13.59 -3.28
C HIS A 284 -0.61 13.96 -2.17
N LEU A 285 -0.34 15.06 -1.47
CA LEU A 285 -1.27 15.63 -0.49
C LEU A 285 -2.06 16.73 -1.18
N VAL A 286 -3.39 16.65 -1.15
CA VAL A 286 -4.28 17.59 -1.81
C VAL A 286 -5.26 18.19 -0.79
N ILE A 287 -5.43 19.50 -0.80
CA ILE A 287 -6.57 20.17 -0.19
C ILE A 287 -7.48 20.64 -1.33
N LEU A 288 -8.71 20.11 -1.36
CA LEU A 288 -9.72 20.48 -2.34
C LEU A 288 -10.70 21.47 -1.71
N LEU A 289 -10.94 22.55 -2.45
CA LEU A 289 -11.81 23.66 -2.10
C LEU A 289 -12.92 23.80 -3.14
N ALA A 290 -14.09 24.30 -2.77
CA ALA A 290 -15.04 24.88 -3.71
C ALA A 290 -14.47 26.12 -4.41
N LYS A 291 -14.98 26.46 -5.59
CA LYS A 291 -14.57 27.69 -6.31
C LYS A 291 -14.81 28.96 -5.50
N ASP A 292 -15.91 29.01 -4.74
CA ASP A 292 -16.33 30.11 -3.86
C ASP A 292 -15.92 29.89 -2.39
N SER A 293 -15.07 28.88 -2.10
CA SER A 293 -14.59 28.61 -0.75
C SER A 293 -13.80 29.80 -0.18
N PRO A 294 -14.12 30.26 1.05
CA PRO A 294 -13.31 31.23 1.79
C PRO A 294 -12.03 30.61 2.36
N GLY A 295 -11.82 29.30 2.22
CA GLY A 295 -10.62 28.63 2.69
C GLY A 295 -10.58 28.44 4.21
N VAL A 296 -11.71 28.13 4.84
CA VAL A 296 -11.80 27.89 6.30
C VAL A 296 -12.41 26.53 6.61
N PHE A 297 -12.05 25.97 7.76
CA PHE A 297 -12.64 24.73 8.30
C PHE A 297 -13.33 24.98 9.66
N ASP A 298 -14.19 24.06 10.07
CA ASP A 298 -14.91 24.17 11.34
C ASP A 298 -13.97 24.01 12.55
N ALA A 299 -14.09 24.93 13.52
CA ALA A 299 -13.37 24.86 14.77
C ALA A 299 -14.15 25.61 15.88
N PRO A 300 -14.00 25.19 17.15
CA PRO A 300 -14.58 25.94 18.28
C PRO A 300 -14.01 27.36 18.36
N PRO A 301 -14.78 28.39 18.78
CA PRO A 301 -14.34 29.78 18.81
C PRO A 301 -13.01 30.01 19.54
N SER A 302 -12.81 29.35 20.68
CA SER A 302 -11.56 29.43 21.45
C SER A 302 -10.34 28.89 20.71
N ARG A 303 -10.53 27.91 19.80
CA ARG A 303 -9.48 27.39 18.91
C ARG A 303 -9.23 28.34 17.76
N VAL A 304 -10.28 28.93 17.19
CA VAL A 304 -10.16 29.92 16.11
C VAL A 304 -9.32 31.11 16.59
N GLU A 305 -9.57 31.62 17.79
CA GLU A 305 -8.82 32.73 18.36
C GLU A 305 -7.33 32.39 18.58
N ARG A 306 -7.04 31.17 19.05
CA ARG A 306 -5.67 30.75 19.41
C ARG A 306 -4.83 30.25 18.25
N GLU A 307 -5.43 29.50 17.32
CA GLU A 307 -4.73 28.75 16.26
C GLU A 307 -5.11 29.21 14.85
N GLY A 308 -6.25 29.89 14.70
CA GLY A 308 -6.88 30.17 13.42
C GLY A 308 -7.53 28.92 12.79
N ASN A 309 -8.39 29.15 11.81
CA ASN A 309 -9.05 28.08 11.04
C ASN A 309 -8.97 28.28 9.52
N GLY A 310 -8.03 29.10 9.05
CA GLY A 310 -7.81 29.37 7.63
C GLY A 310 -6.95 28.31 6.92
N LEU A 311 -6.81 28.48 5.61
CA LEU A 311 -6.12 27.56 4.70
C LEU A 311 -4.68 27.27 5.13
N GLU A 312 -3.91 28.27 5.54
CA GLU A 312 -2.53 28.07 6.00
C GLU A 312 -2.44 27.20 7.26
N THR A 313 -3.40 27.31 8.18
CA THR A 313 -3.50 26.42 9.33
C THR A 313 -3.88 25.00 8.89
N ALA A 314 -4.82 24.87 7.94
CA ALA A 314 -5.20 23.57 7.38
C ALA A 314 -4.03 22.86 6.68
N VAL A 315 -3.22 23.59 5.90
CA VAL A 315 -2.01 23.08 5.25
C VAL A 315 -1.03 22.52 6.28
N ARG A 316 -0.73 23.27 7.34
CA ARG A 316 0.19 22.84 8.41
C ARG A 316 -0.31 21.60 9.14
N LYS A 317 -1.58 21.60 9.56
CA LYS A 317 -2.23 20.48 10.26
C LYS A 317 -2.30 19.22 9.38
N PHE A 318 -2.63 19.36 8.10
CA PHE A 318 -2.69 18.23 7.19
C PHE A 318 -1.32 17.66 6.87
N ARG A 319 -0.30 18.52 6.70
CA ARG A 319 1.10 18.10 6.53
C ARG A 319 1.60 17.31 7.74
N MET A 320 1.31 17.78 8.95
CA MET A 320 1.69 17.06 10.17
C MET A 320 0.99 15.70 10.27
N ALA A 321 -0.30 15.61 9.94
CA ALA A 321 -1.00 14.32 9.85
C ALA A 321 -0.29 13.34 8.89
N ALA A 322 0.16 13.83 7.73
CA ALA A 322 0.90 13.03 6.77
C ALA A 322 2.26 12.55 7.33
N TYR A 323 2.97 13.37 8.09
CA TYR A 323 4.18 12.96 8.78
C TYR A 323 3.93 11.94 9.89
N LEU A 324 2.80 12.04 10.61
CA LEU A 324 2.38 11.01 11.57
C LEU A 324 2.08 9.68 10.88
N TRP A 325 1.44 9.69 9.69
CA TRP A 325 1.26 8.47 8.88
C TRP A 325 2.60 7.85 8.47
N GLN A 326 3.59 8.68 8.11
CA GLN A 326 4.92 8.22 7.78
C GLN A 326 5.59 7.51 8.96
N ALA A 327 5.60 8.16 10.13
CA ALA A 327 6.20 7.63 11.36
C ALA A 327 5.51 6.33 11.81
N PHE A 328 4.17 6.33 11.82
CA PHE A 328 3.36 5.17 12.15
C PHE A 328 3.66 3.99 11.23
N THR A 329 3.51 4.18 9.92
CA THR A 329 3.68 3.09 8.95
C THR A 329 5.11 2.54 8.96
N ALA A 330 6.12 3.40 9.04
CA ALA A 330 7.52 2.97 9.11
C ALA A 330 7.80 2.10 10.35
N GLU A 331 7.24 2.45 11.51
CA GLU A 331 7.38 1.67 12.74
C GLU A 331 6.62 0.34 12.65
N GLN A 332 5.39 0.35 12.17
CA GLN A 332 4.58 -0.87 12.02
C GLN A 332 5.25 -1.87 11.07
N MET A 333 5.80 -1.40 9.95
CA MET A 333 6.53 -2.25 9.00
C MET A 333 7.84 -2.81 9.59
N TYR A 334 8.54 -2.00 10.39
CA TYR A 334 9.76 -2.44 11.09
C TYR A 334 9.46 -3.52 12.14
N ARG A 335 8.43 -3.32 12.98
CA ARG A 335 7.98 -4.31 13.98
C ARG A 335 7.56 -5.63 13.33
N ASN A 336 7.00 -5.56 12.13
CA ASN A 336 6.63 -6.72 11.31
C ASN A 336 7.83 -7.38 10.59
N ARG A 337 9.07 -6.94 10.84
CA ARG A 337 10.30 -7.45 10.20
C ARG A 337 10.32 -7.28 8.68
N LEU A 338 9.62 -6.28 8.14
CA LEU A 338 9.55 -6.01 6.69
C LEU A 338 10.43 -4.81 6.28
N GLY A 339 11.35 -4.42 7.15
CA GLY A 339 12.16 -3.21 6.99
C GLY A 339 11.36 -1.94 7.31
N ARG A 340 12.08 -0.87 7.64
CA ARG A 340 11.50 0.42 8.02
C ARG A 340 11.11 1.20 6.75
N ARG A 341 9.96 0.84 6.18
CA ARG A 341 9.44 1.40 4.92
C ARG A 341 8.13 2.14 5.11
N THR A 342 7.92 3.20 4.34
CA THR A 342 6.71 4.02 4.36
C THR A 342 6.55 4.77 3.05
N VAL A 343 5.41 5.43 2.86
CA VAL A 343 5.18 6.28 1.68
C VAL A 343 6.05 7.52 1.73
N ARG A 344 6.55 7.98 0.58
CA ARG A 344 7.12 9.32 0.46
C ARG A 344 6.09 10.32 -0.01
N PHE A 345 6.36 11.60 0.23
CA PHE A 345 5.59 12.72 -0.32
C PHE A 345 6.37 13.41 -1.44
N GLU A 346 5.67 14.21 -2.24
CA GLU A 346 6.32 15.24 -3.05
C GLU A 346 6.86 16.33 -2.11
N GLU A 347 8.05 16.85 -2.38
CA GLU A 347 8.66 17.88 -1.55
C GLU A 347 8.70 19.22 -2.28
N GLU A 348 8.53 20.31 -1.53
CA GLU A 348 8.72 21.68 -2.00
C GLU A 348 9.58 22.47 -1.00
N TRP A 349 10.31 23.46 -1.51
CA TRP A 349 11.03 24.40 -0.67
C TRP A 349 10.11 25.56 -0.28
N THR A 350 9.71 25.61 0.99
CA THR A 350 8.71 26.56 1.48
C THR A 350 8.95 26.92 2.95
N VAL A 351 8.16 27.84 3.51
CA VAL A 351 8.19 28.15 4.95
C VAL A 351 7.89 26.87 5.74
N GLY A 352 8.79 26.52 6.66
CA GLY A 352 8.71 25.31 7.44
C GLY A 352 7.45 25.27 8.32
N SER A 353 6.97 24.07 8.58
CA SER A 353 5.87 23.85 9.53
C SER A 353 6.15 22.74 10.53
N VAL A 354 7.42 22.38 10.69
CA VAL A 354 7.83 21.33 11.61
C VAL A 354 7.82 21.86 13.04
N GLY A 355 8.30 23.09 13.25
CA GLY A 355 8.26 23.77 14.53
C GLY A 355 7.53 25.11 14.47
N LYS A 356 7.00 25.58 15.61
CA LYS A 356 6.27 26.88 15.67
C LYS A 356 7.10 28.06 15.17
N ARG A 357 8.38 28.04 15.52
CA ARG A 357 9.34 29.09 15.16
C ARG A 357 9.55 29.20 13.64
N ASP A 358 9.28 28.13 12.88
CA ASP A 358 9.52 28.11 11.44
C ASP A 358 8.71 29.18 10.72
N TRP A 359 7.40 29.27 10.99
CA TRP A 359 6.55 30.28 10.35
C TRP A 359 6.54 31.62 11.08
N GLU A 360 6.91 31.68 12.35
CA GLU A 360 7.10 32.96 13.06
C GLU A 360 8.28 33.75 12.52
N VAL A 361 9.36 33.05 12.14
CA VAL A 361 10.61 33.66 11.65
C VAL A 361 10.77 33.53 10.13
N GLY A 362 9.93 32.73 9.46
CA GLY A 362 9.99 32.50 8.02
C GLY A 362 11.15 31.59 7.58
N VAL A 363 11.52 30.61 8.41
CA VAL A 363 12.59 29.64 8.10
C VAL A 363 12.12 28.74 6.96
N LEU A 364 12.88 28.73 5.85
CA LEU A 364 12.57 27.87 4.71
C LEU A 364 13.12 26.45 4.91
N ARG A 365 12.34 25.45 4.51
CA ARG A 365 12.66 24.02 4.58
C ARG A 365 12.15 23.27 3.35
N SER A 366 12.72 22.09 3.14
CA SER A 366 12.09 21.09 2.27
C SER A 366 10.95 20.46 3.06
N GLU A 367 9.71 20.64 2.63
CA GLU A 367 8.49 20.15 3.28
C GLU A 367 7.66 19.31 2.32
N ALA A 368 6.80 18.43 2.85
CA ALA A 368 5.82 17.75 2.02
C ALA A 368 4.86 18.78 1.40
N ARG A 369 4.79 18.79 0.07
CA ARG A 369 3.95 19.69 -0.71
C ARG A 369 2.48 19.36 -0.50
N VAL A 370 1.68 20.40 -0.22
CA VAL A 370 0.22 20.30 -0.15
C VAL A 370 -0.36 21.07 -1.34
N HIS A 371 -0.91 20.35 -2.31
CA HIS A 371 -1.52 20.94 -3.48
C HIS A 371 -2.90 21.49 -3.12
N VAL A 372 -3.07 22.80 -3.22
CA VAL A 372 -4.37 23.44 -3.04
C VAL A 372 -5.08 23.53 -4.40
N ILE A 373 -6.22 22.86 -4.52
CA ILE A 373 -7.00 22.76 -5.76
C ILE A 373 -8.38 23.38 -5.52
N ARG A 374 -8.82 24.26 -6.42
CA ARG A 374 -10.22 24.72 -6.45
C ARG A 374 -11.00 23.88 -7.46
N SER A 375 -12.11 23.33 -7.00
CA SER A 375 -13.09 22.61 -7.81
C SER A 375 -13.96 23.59 -8.60
N GLU A 376 -14.53 23.15 -9.72
CA GLU A 376 -15.59 23.87 -10.44
C GLU A 376 -16.91 23.96 -9.67
N LYS A 377 -17.04 23.19 -8.58
CA LYS A 377 -18.22 23.13 -7.73
C LYS A 377 -18.23 24.23 -6.67
N THR A 378 -19.43 24.75 -6.37
CA THR A 378 -19.64 25.70 -5.26
C THR A 378 -19.71 25.00 -3.91
N ILE A 379 -19.58 25.77 -2.82
CA ILE A 379 -19.80 25.27 -1.46
C ILE A 379 -21.18 24.64 -1.34
N ALA A 380 -22.21 25.31 -1.87
CA ALA A 380 -23.59 24.82 -1.84
C ALA A 380 -23.73 23.46 -2.55
N GLU A 381 -23.05 23.26 -3.68
CA GLU A 381 -23.03 21.97 -4.38
C GLU A 381 -22.26 20.91 -3.58
N LEU A 382 -21.11 21.24 -2.97
CA LEU A 382 -20.33 20.27 -2.20
C LEU A 382 -21.04 19.87 -0.89
N ARG A 383 -21.74 20.81 -0.25
CA ARG A 383 -22.47 20.62 1.01
C ARG A 383 -23.91 20.15 0.85
N ASP A 384 -24.31 19.78 -0.37
CA ASP A 384 -25.64 19.22 -0.62
C ASP A 384 -25.90 17.99 0.30
N PRO A 385 -26.95 18.01 1.15
CA PRO A 385 -27.29 16.88 2.01
C PRO A 385 -27.51 15.56 1.26
N GLU A 386 -27.86 15.60 -0.03
CA GLU A 386 -28.00 14.41 -0.89
C GLU A 386 -26.65 13.75 -1.23
N ARG A 387 -25.54 14.44 -0.97
CA ARG A 387 -24.17 13.93 -1.12
C ARG A 387 -23.52 13.56 0.21
N ALA A 388 -24.12 13.96 1.33
CA ALA A 388 -23.58 13.68 2.65
C ALA A 388 -23.60 12.18 2.94
N GLN A 389 -22.43 11.60 3.16
CA GLN A 389 -22.28 10.15 3.34
C GLN A 389 -23.02 9.61 4.55
N GLN A 390 -23.10 10.40 5.63
CA GLN A 390 -23.80 10.06 6.86
C GLN A 390 -25.33 10.13 6.74
N ASN A 391 -25.87 10.78 5.69
CA ASN A 391 -27.30 10.85 5.49
C ASN A 391 -27.82 9.50 4.97
N GLU A 392 -28.67 8.81 5.73
CA GLU A 392 -29.22 7.52 5.31
C GLU A 392 -30.10 7.61 4.06
N ASN A 393 -30.75 8.76 3.86
CA ASN A 393 -31.71 9.00 2.77
C ASN A 393 -31.08 9.64 1.51
N ALA A 394 -29.80 9.99 1.55
CA ALA A 394 -29.11 10.65 0.45
C ALA A 394 -29.06 9.79 -0.83
N GLY A 395 -29.47 10.38 -1.96
CA GLY A 395 -29.45 9.75 -3.28
C GLY A 395 -28.06 9.60 -3.91
N ASP A 396 -27.07 10.42 -3.52
CA ASP A 396 -25.72 10.45 -4.10
C ASP A 396 -24.57 10.50 -3.07
N LYS A 397 -24.58 9.59 -2.09
CA LYS A 397 -23.56 9.46 -1.03
C LYS A 397 -22.10 9.28 -1.51
N GLY A 398 -21.90 9.03 -2.81
CA GLY A 398 -20.57 8.83 -3.42
C GLY A 398 -20.13 9.97 -4.33
N GLY A 399 -20.96 11.01 -4.52
CA GLY A 399 -20.72 12.06 -5.51
C GLY A 399 -19.42 12.83 -5.28
N LEU A 400 -19.05 13.07 -4.01
CA LEU A 400 -17.84 13.80 -3.63
C LEU A 400 -16.56 13.10 -4.10
N PHE A 401 -16.53 11.76 -4.16
CA PHE A 401 -15.36 11.03 -4.66
C PHE A 401 -15.14 11.27 -6.16
N GLY A 402 -16.21 11.30 -6.95
CA GLY A 402 -16.14 11.62 -8.38
C GLY A 402 -15.66 13.05 -8.62
N ILE A 403 -16.23 14.02 -7.88
CA ILE A 403 -15.84 15.43 -7.96
C ILE A 403 -14.35 15.61 -7.62
N ALA A 404 -13.87 14.99 -6.54
CA ALA A 404 -12.46 15.03 -6.17
C ALA A 404 -11.58 14.36 -7.22
N ALA A 405 -11.98 13.20 -7.75
CA ALA A 405 -11.23 12.50 -8.79
C ALA A 405 -11.09 13.34 -10.07
N ASP A 406 -12.13 14.04 -10.49
CA ASP A 406 -12.10 14.89 -11.67
C ASP A 406 -11.20 16.11 -11.46
N ALA A 407 -11.31 16.81 -10.33
CA ALA A 407 -10.47 17.96 -10.00
C ALA A 407 -8.99 17.59 -9.88
N VAL A 408 -8.67 16.47 -9.20
CA VAL A 408 -7.29 15.97 -9.07
C VAL A 408 -6.73 15.55 -10.42
N ARG A 409 -7.53 14.87 -11.26
CA ARG A 409 -7.08 14.45 -12.60
C ARG A 409 -6.81 15.65 -13.51
N ASP A 410 -7.66 16.66 -13.48
CA ASP A 410 -7.48 17.88 -14.27
C ASP A 410 -6.26 18.69 -13.82
N TYR A 411 -5.97 18.73 -12.52
CA TYR A 411 -4.78 19.40 -11.99
C TYR A 411 -3.48 18.69 -12.39
N PHE A 412 -3.37 17.38 -12.18
CA PHE A 412 -2.12 16.64 -12.42
C PHE A 412 -1.89 16.26 -13.89
N LYS A 413 -2.95 16.20 -14.70
CA LYS A 413 -2.91 15.83 -16.13
C LYS A 413 -1.99 14.62 -16.41
N PRO A 414 -2.23 13.46 -15.77
CA PRO A 414 -1.33 12.32 -15.86
C PRO A 414 -1.18 11.83 -17.30
N SER A 415 0.06 11.50 -17.68
CA SER A 415 0.36 10.90 -18.98
C SER A 415 -0.29 9.51 -19.11
N LYS A 416 -0.46 9.03 -20.35
CA LYS A 416 -1.06 7.70 -20.60
C LYS A 416 -0.28 6.61 -19.86
N GLY A 417 -0.96 5.90 -18.96
CA GLY A 417 -0.37 4.83 -18.14
C GLY A 417 0.30 5.28 -16.84
N GLN A 418 0.45 6.59 -16.61
CA GLN A 418 0.99 7.12 -15.35
C GLN A 418 -0.02 6.96 -14.22
N LYS A 419 0.38 6.27 -13.15
CA LYS A 419 -0.42 6.18 -11.92
C LYS A 419 -0.17 7.38 -11.02
N ILE A 420 -1.25 7.95 -10.49
CA ILE A 420 -1.21 9.03 -9.50
C ILE A 420 -1.83 8.50 -8.22
N TYR A 421 -1.19 8.78 -7.08
CA TYR A 421 -1.69 8.44 -5.76
C TYR A 421 -1.92 9.75 -5.00
N ALA A 422 -3.14 10.03 -4.56
CA ALA A 422 -3.47 11.27 -3.89
C ALA A 422 -4.31 11.03 -2.62
N ALA A 423 -3.93 11.67 -1.53
CA ALA A 423 -4.73 11.82 -0.32
C ALA A 423 -5.35 13.22 -0.31
N THR A 424 -6.67 13.29 -0.40
CA THR A 424 -7.42 14.53 -0.62
C THR A 424 -8.26 14.89 0.60
N LEU A 425 -7.96 16.05 1.18
CA LEU A 425 -8.75 16.66 2.23
C LEU A 425 -9.78 17.61 1.62
N LEU A 426 -11.06 17.36 1.86
CA LEU A 426 -12.15 18.26 1.46
C LEU A 426 -12.25 19.37 2.51
N LEU A 427 -11.76 20.57 2.19
CA LEU A 427 -11.69 21.65 3.20
C LEU A 427 -13.06 22.15 3.61
N ASP A 428 -14.01 22.19 2.68
CA ASP A 428 -15.35 22.74 2.91
C ASP A 428 -16.29 21.75 3.62
N ALA A 429 -15.80 20.66 4.22
CA ALA A 429 -16.63 19.84 5.10
C ALA A 429 -17.13 20.67 6.27
N HIS A 430 -18.41 20.49 6.64
CA HIS A 430 -19.08 21.34 7.60
C HIS A 430 -20.14 20.61 8.42
N TRP A 431 -20.14 20.89 9.72
CA TRP A 431 -21.13 20.46 10.68
C TRP A 431 -22.39 21.33 10.60
N ASP A 432 -23.43 20.80 9.97
CA ASP A 432 -24.75 21.40 9.99
C ASP A 432 -25.42 21.08 11.33
N VAL A 433 -25.43 22.05 12.25
CA VAL A 433 -25.96 21.92 13.61
C VAL A 433 -27.46 21.63 13.59
N GLU A 434 -28.22 22.21 12.66
CA GLU A 434 -29.67 22.02 12.59
C GLU A 434 -30.02 20.61 12.13
N LYS A 435 -29.29 20.10 11.13
CA LYS A 435 -29.50 18.74 10.60
C LYS A 435 -28.75 17.66 11.37
N GLN A 436 -27.85 18.04 12.28
CA GLN A 436 -26.91 17.13 12.95
C GLN A 436 -26.17 16.24 11.93
N LEU A 437 -25.69 16.86 10.84
CA LEU A 437 -25.13 16.17 9.69
C LEU A 437 -23.83 16.83 9.23
N ILE A 438 -22.81 16.02 8.94
CA ILE A 438 -21.58 16.51 8.32
C ILE A 438 -21.79 16.56 6.80
N THR A 439 -21.88 17.77 6.27
CA THR A 439 -21.99 18.07 4.84
C THR A 439 -20.61 18.28 4.22
N GLY A 440 -20.43 18.09 2.91
CA GLY A 440 -19.13 18.25 2.25
C GLY A 440 -18.05 17.24 2.71
N HIS A 441 -18.45 16.20 3.44
CA HIS A 441 -17.60 15.13 3.93
C HIS A 441 -17.88 13.82 3.19
N ALA A 442 -16.80 13.16 2.78
CA ALA A 442 -16.79 11.75 2.42
C ALA A 442 -15.52 11.10 2.96
N ALA A 443 -15.62 9.86 3.40
CA ALA A 443 -14.53 8.95 3.75
C ALA A 443 -14.58 7.78 2.75
N LEU A 444 -13.84 7.94 1.65
CA LEU A 444 -13.81 7.02 0.52
C LEU A 444 -12.42 6.94 -0.10
N GLY A 445 -11.93 5.71 -0.31
CA GLY A 445 -10.66 5.44 -0.97
C GLY A 445 -10.75 4.32 -2.01
N GLY A 446 -9.92 4.40 -3.05
CA GLY A 446 -9.86 3.39 -4.10
C GLY A 446 -9.14 3.87 -5.35
N SER A 447 -9.59 3.44 -6.52
CA SER A 447 -9.00 3.84 -7.81
C SER A 447 -10.04 4.06 -8.89
N VAL A 448 -9.78 5.02 -9.78
CA VAL A 448 -10.54 5.32 -11.00
C VAL A 448 -9.55 5.41 -12.16
N GLY A 449 -9.47 4.34 -12.95
CA GLY A 449 -8.42 4.20 -13.96
C GLY A 449 -7.03 4.19 -13.31
N ASN A 450 -6.15 5.11 -13.71
CA ASN A 450 -4.80 5.23 -13.15
C ASN A 450 -4.72 6.17 -11.93
N LEU A 451 -5.83 6.80 -11.53
CA LEU A 451 -5.87 7.65 -10.34
C LEU A 451 -6.27 6.82 -9.13
N HIS A 452 -5.37 6.68 -8.17
CA HIS A 452 -5.60 6.14 -6.84
C HIS A 452 -5.87 7.30 -5.89
N LEU A 453 -7.05 7.31 -5.27
CA LEU A 453 -7.55 8.47 -4.56
C LEU A 453 -8.10 8.05 -3.19
N ALA A 454 -7.73 8.79 -2.16
CA ALA A 454 -8.37 8.80 -0.86
C ALA A 454 -9.00 10.18 -0.63
N VAL A 455 -10.22 10.23 -0.11
CA VAL A 455 -10.95 11.47 0.18
C VAL A 455 -11.41 11.43 1.64
N PHE A 456 -11.17 12.52 2.37
CA PHE A 456 -11.62 12.71 3.75
C PHE A 456 -11.99 14.17 4.02
N GLY A 457 -13.02 14.43 4.83
CA GLY A 457 -13.44 15.79 5.20
C GLY A 457 -12.57 16.47 6.25
N SER A 458 -12.59 17.81 6.27
CA SER A 458 -11.85 18.65 7.23
C SER A 458 -12.47 18.78 8.63
N HIS A 459 -13.62 18.16 8.89
CA HIS A 459 -14.41 18.36 10.12
C HIS A 459 -13.68 18.00 11.42
N CYS A 460 -12.62 17.18 11.35
CA CYS A 460 -11.74 16.86 12.49
C CYS A 460 -10.46 17.72 12.56
N LEU A 461 -10.18 18.62 11.60
CA LEU A 461 -8.94 19.40 11.57
C LEU A 461 -8.73 20.28 12.80
N TRP A 462 -9.80 20.71 13.47
CA TRP A 462 -9.69 21.53 14.68
C TRP A 462 -8.86 20.87 15.78
N SER A 463 -8.79 19.54 15.84
CA SER A 463 -8.00 18.80 16.83
C SER A 463 -6.58 18.44 16.37
N TYR A 464 -6.21 18.70 15.12
CA TYR A 464 -4.91 18.27 14.58
C TYR A 464 -3.76 19.13 15.09
N PRO A 465 -2.59 18.55 15.38
CA PRO A 465 -1.39 19.32 15.72
C PRO A 465 -0.88 20.07 14.47
N PRO A 466 -0.63 21.38 14.53
CA PRO A 466 -0.05 22.12 13.40
C PRO A 466 1.46 21.92 13.24
N CYS A 467 2.16 21.47 14.29
CA CYS A 467 3.60 21.25 14.34
C CYS A 467 3.98 20.13 15.34
N LEU A 468 5.27 19.83 15.43
CA LEU A 468 5.80 18.71 16.20
C LEU A 468 5.64 18.90 17.72
N GLU A 469 5.77 20.14 18.22
CA GLU A 469 5.59 20.47 19.63
C GLU A 469 4.16 20.19 20.13
N ASP A 470 3.18 20.30 19.23
CA ASP A 470 1.76 20.16 19.55
C ASP A 470 1.25 18.72 19.46
N VAL A 471 2.07 17.76 19.00
CA VAL A 471 1.63 16.36 18.80
C VAL A 471 1.18 15.73 20.12
N ILE A 472 2.02 15.76 21.17
CA ILE A 472 1.66 15.18 22.48
C ILE A 472 0.51 15.95 23.14
N PRO A 473 0.54 17.29 23.22
CA PRO A 473 -0.59 18.06 23.73
C PRO A 473 -1.91 17.68 23.04
N SER A 474 -1.92 17.57 21.72
CA SER A 474 -3.14 17.23 20.96
C SER A 474 -3.62 15.79 21.22
N PHE A 475 -2.70 14.81 21.34
CA PHE A 475 -3.07 13.42 21.66
C PHE A 475 -3.43 13.16 23.13
N THR A 476 -3.30 14.17 24.00
CA THR A 476 -3.69 14.09 25.41
C THR A 476 -4.78 15.09 25.79
N ASP A 477 -5.27 15.86 24.82
CA ASP A 477 -6.26 16.91 25.02
C ASP A 477 -7.66 16.33 25.24
N CYS A 478 -8.14 16.39 26.49
CA CYS A 478 -9.44 15.89 26.89
C CYS A 478 -10.56 16.95 26.78
N THR A 479 -10.33 18.08 26.10
CA THR A 479 -11.37 19.11 25.90
C THR A 479 -12.59 18.49 25.22
N PRO A 480 -13.79 18.57 25.84
CA PRO A 480 -15.01 18.03 25.26
C PRO A 480 -15.34 18.65 23.90
N THR A 481 -15.93 17.86 23.01
CA THR A 481 -16.40 18.34 21.72
C THR A 481 -17.67 19.18 21.91
N ASP A 482 -17.60 20.44 21.48
CA ASP A 482 -18.73 21.36 21.50
C ASP A 482 -19.57 21.22 20.21
N THR A 483 -20.67 20.49 20.31
CA THR A 483 -21.56 20.20 19.17
C THR A 483 -22.34 21.39 18.64
N SER A 484 -22.23 22.55 19.29
CA SER A 484 -22.71 23.82 18.71
C SER A 484 -21.80 24.36 17.60
N HIS A 485 -20.56 23.85 17.49
CA HIS A 485 -19.55 24.34 16.55
C HIS A 485 -18.89 23.25 15.70
N VAL A 486 -18.76 22.03 16.22
CA VAL A 486 -18.05 20.93 15.55
C VAL A 486 -18.74 19.59 15.75
N ALA A 487 -18.54 18.65 14.83
CA ALA A 487 -19.21 17.35 14.88
C ALA A 487 -18.59 16.39 15.91
N ASN A 488 -19.44 15.67 16.66
CA ASN A 488 -19.09 14.40 17.29
C ASN A 488 -19.43 13.26 16.32
N ASP A 489 -18.60 13.09 15.30
CA ASP A 489 -18.80 12.19 14.17
C ASP A 489 -19.09 10.74 14.63
N CYS A 490 -20.32 10.29 14.37
CA CYS A 490 -20.87 8.99 14.77
C CYS A 490 -20.68 8.64 16.27
N GLY A 491 -20.53 9.63 17.15
CA GLY A 491 -20.22 9.41 18.57
C GLY A 491 -18.79 8.98 18.86
N ASP A 492 -17.92 8.93 17.85
CA ASP A 492 -16.53 8.48 17.94
C ASP A 492 -15.52 9.62 18.22
N ALA A 493 -15.99 10.87 18.31
CA ALA A 493 -15.17 12.06 18.58
C ALA A 493 -15.72 12.93 19.74
N PRO A 494 -15.95 12.39 20.95
CA PRO A 494 -16.54 13.16 22.05
C PRO A 494 -15.56 14.11 22.76
N CYS A 495 -14.26 14.01 22.49
CA CYS A 495 -13.26 14.98 22.94
C CYS A 495 -12.15 15.18 21.89
N ALA A 496 -11.29 16.18 22.09
CA ALA A 496 -10.28 16.61 21.12
C ALA A 496 -9.30 15.50 20.70
N TRP A 497 -8.70 14.75 21.63
CA TRP A 497 -7.76 13.69 21.27
C TRP A 497 -8.44 12.52 20.54
N GLU A 498 -9.72 12.25 20.85
CA GLU A 498 -10.52 11.23 20.15
C GLU A 498 -10.90 11.69 18.74
N ALA A 499 -11.25 12.98 18.56
CA ALA A 499 -11.45 13.59 17.25
C ALA A 499 -10.16 13.55 16.39
N LEU A 500 -9.00 13.75 17.01
CA LEU A 500 -7.69 13.62 16.37
C LEU A 500 -7.44 12.19 15.89
N CYS A 501 -7.66 11.20 16.76
CA CYS A 501 -7.51 9.78 16.40
C CYS A 501 -8.45 9.38 15.27
N LEU A 502 -9.71 9.82 15.33
CA LEU A 502 -10.70 9.61 14.29
C LEU A 502 -10.23 10.22 12.97
N GLY A 503 -9.93 11.52 12.93
CA GLY A 503 -9.58 12.20 11.68
C GLY A 503 -8.30 11.66 11.05
N VAL A 504 -7.19 11.65 11.80
CA VAL A 504 -5.88 11.25 11.23
C VAL A 504 -5.90 9.78 10.83
N GLY A 505 -6.54 8.93 11.63
CA GLY A 505 -6.52 7.49 11.39
C GLY A 505 -7.58 7.00 10.40
N ALA A 506 -8.78 7.57 10.38
CA ALA A 506 -9.77 7.26 9.35
C ALA A 506 -9.32 7.78 7.97
N HIS A 507 -8.65 8.93 7.89
CA HIS A 507 -8.04 9.32 6.62
C HIS A 507 -6.91 8.36 6.21
N LEU A 508 -6.11 7.84 7.16
CA LEU A 508 -5.12 6.79 6.85
C LEU A 508 -5.77 5.48 6.37
N HIS A 509 -6.96 5.14 6.85
CA HIS A 509 -7.76 4.02 6.35
C HIS A 509 -8.11 4.22 4.86
N GLU A 510 -8.59 5.41 4.48
CA GLU A 510 -8.89 5.72 3.08
C GLU A 510 -7.62 5.72 2.21
N VAL A 511 -6.49 6.20 2.75
CA VAL A 511 -5.18 6.05 2.09
C VAL A 511 -4.84 4.58 1.90
N GLY A 512 -5.12 3.71 2.87
CA GLY A 512 -4.99 2.26 2.75
C GLY A 512 -5.78 1.70 1.56
N HIS A 513 -7.03 2.13 1.37
CA HIS A 513 -7.81 1.76 0.19
C HIS A 513 -7.22 2.27 -1.13
N ALA A 514 -6.70 3.50 -1.17
CA ALA A 514 -5.99 4.01 -2.35
C ALA A 514 -4.74 3.17 -2.69
N LEU A 515 -4.10 2.56 -1.68
CA LEU A 515 -2.99 1.62 -1.80
C LEU A 515 -3.44 0.16 -2.09
N GLY A 516 -4.73 -0.10 -2.28
CA GLY A 516 -5.27 -1.42 -2.61
C GLY A 516 -5.48 -2.36 -1.41
N LEU A 517 -5.51 -1.82 -0.19
CA LEU A 517 -5.81 -2.60 1.01
C LEU A 517 -7.34 -2.83 1.13
N PRO A 518 -7.80 -4.04 1.50
CA PRO A 518 -9.21 -4.34 1.73
C PRO A 518 -9.55 -4.08 3.19
N HIS A 519 -10.81 -4.21 3.56
CA HIS A 519 -11.17 -4.27 4.98
C HIS A 519 -10.57 -5.49 5.68
N ARG A 520 -10.30 -5.31 6.97
CA ARG A 520 -9.80 -6.35 7.88
C ARG A 520 -10.68 -6.40 9.13
N ASP A 521 -10.47 -7.43 9.94
CA ASP A 521 -11.08 -7.58 11.26
C ASP A 521 -10.32 -6.84 12.37
N SER A 522 -9.08 -6.43 12.10
CA SER A 522 -8.25 -5.62 12.99
C SER A 522 -7.32 -4.68 12.20
N GLY A 523 -6.64 -3.79 12.92
CA GLY A 523 -5.74 -2.78 12.38
C GLY A 523 -6.44 -1.54 11.82
N VAL A 524 -5.67 -0.73 11.11
CA VAL A 524 -6.15 0.50 10.44
C VAL A 524 -7.20 0.20 9.38
N MET A 525 -7.20 -0.98 8.76
CA MET A 525 -8.26 -1.37 7.81
C MET A 525 -9.54 -1.88 8.50
N ALA A 526 -9.59 -1.84 9.85
CA ALA A 526 -10.75 -2.12 10.68
C ALA A 526 -11.23 -0.82 11.36
N ARG A 527 -11.00 -0.64 12.67
CA ARG A 527 -11.24 0.62 13.42
C ARG A 527 -10.19 0.88 14.51
N ASP A 528 -9.01 0.28 14.42
CA ASP A 528 -8.01 0.40 15.49
C ASP A 528 -7.40 1.80 15.62
N TRP A 529 -7.62 2.68 14.65
CA TRP A 529 -7.24 4.09 14.76
C TRP A 529 -7.86 4.83 15.95
N ARG A 530 -8.95 4.31 16.53
CA ARG A 530 -9.52 4.78 17.80
C ARG A 530 -8.50 4.78 18.96
N ARG A 531 -7.39 4.06 18.82
CA ARG A 531 -6.27 3.95 19.77
C ARG A 531 -4.95 4.46 19.17
N LEU A 532 -5.01 5.31 18.14
CA LEU A 532 -3.83 5.82 17.43
C LEU A 532 -2.91 6.65 18.33
N ASN A 533 -3.49 7.43 19.26
CA ASN A 533 -2.77 8.18 20.29
C ASN A 533 -1.70 7.32 21.01
N ARG A 534 -2.02 6.06 21.34
CA ARG A 534 -1.14 5.13 22.07
C ARG A 534 0.18 4.85 21.35
N VAL A 535 0.24 5.08 20.04
CA VAL A 535 1.50 4.97 19.27
C VAL A 535 2.48 6.10 19.65
N PHE A 536 1.96 7.29 19.95
CA PHE A 536 2.76 8.50 20.10
C PHE A 536 2.94 8.96 21.55
N VAL A 537 2.08 8.48 22.47
CA VAL A 537 2.12 8.87 23.89
C VAL A 537 2.45 7.70 24.81
N VAL A 538 3.11 8.00 25.94
CA VAL A 538 3.38 7.04 27.03
C VAL A 538 2.31 7.04 28.12
N ARG A 539 1.34 7.96 28.04
CA ARG A 539 0.19 8.04 28.93
C ARG A 539 -1.02 8.49 28.15
N GLU A 540 -2.07 7.69 28.17
CA GLU A 540 -3.36 8.00 27.56
C GLU A 540 -4.21 8.87 28.49
N GLY A 541 -4.91 9.85 27.92
CA GLY A 541 -5.89 10.69 28.62
C GLY A 541 -7.18 9.94 28.94
N PHE A 542 -8.13 10.61 29.60
CA PHE A 542 -9.45 10.02 29.82
C PHE A 542 -10.17 9.81 28.48
N SER A 543 -10.73 8.62 28.25
CA SER A 543 -11.54 8.30 27.07
C SER A 543 -12.98 8.66 27.36
N ALA A 544 -13.46 9.75 26.75
CA ALA A 544 -14.83 10.21 26.94
C ALA A 544 -15.83 9.25 26.30
N ARG A 545 -15.45 8.61 25.18
CA ARG A 545 -16.27 7.62 24.47
C ARG A 545 -16.54 6.35 25.26
N THR A 546 -15.50 5.77 25.87
CA THR A 546 -15.63 4.52 26.65
C THR A 546 -15.79 4.76 28.15
N LYS A 547 -15.80 6.02 28.59
CA LYS A 547 -15.87 6.44 30.00
C LYS A 547 -14.81 5.74 30.88
N SER A 548 -13.65 5.46 30.31
CA SER A 548 -12.58 4.72 30.98
C SER A 548 -11.42 5.65 31.30
N ARG A 549 -10.82 5.45 32.48
CA ARG A 549 -9.57 6.12 32.85
C ARG A 549 -8.47 5.68 31.88
N GLY A 550 -7.78 6.65 31.28
CA GLY A 550 -6.52 6.39 30.61
C GLY A 550 -5.44 5.97 31.59
N GLY A 551 -4.28 5.61 31.07
CA GLY A 551 -3.21 5.07 31.89
C GLY A 551 -1.86 5.05 31.19
N PHE A 552 -0.90 4.41 31.84
CA PHE A 552 0.41 4.16 31.26
C PHE A 552 0.27 3.33 29.97
N VAL A 553 0.99 3.74 28.93
CA VAL A 553 1.06 3.07 27.64
C VAL A 553 2.52 2.67 27.41
N GLY A 554 2.83 1.43 27.78
CA GLY A 554 4.17 0.86 27.63
C GLY A 554 4.49 0.42 26.20
N GLU A 555 5.23 -0.67 26.10
CA GLU A 555 5.39 -1.39 24.84
C GLU A 555 4.03 -1.96 24.43
N LEU A 556 3.58 -1.60 23.24
CA LEU A 556 2.30 -2.08 22.72
C LEU A 556 2.46 -3.55 22.32
N GLU A 557 1.72 -4.43 22.98
CA GLU A 557 1.53 -5.80 22.51
C GLU A 557 0.52 -5.83 21.33
N ASP A 558 0.47 -6.97 20.64
CA ASP A 558 -0.45 -7.14 19.51
C ASP A 558 -1.90 -6.98 19.97
N GLY A 559 -2.61 -6.04 19.33
CA GLY A 559 -4.02 -5.76 19.62
C GLY A 559 -4.28 -4.70 20.71
N GLU A 560 -3.26 -4.20 21.41
CA GLU A 560 -3.42 -3.17 22.45
C GLU A 560 -3.48 -1.73 21.91
N GLY A 561 -2.83 -1.48 20.77
CA GLY A 561 -2.77 -0.17 20.10
C GLY A 561 -3.20 -0.23 18.65
N CYS A 562 -3.09 0.90 17.95
CA CYS A 562 -3.29 0.94 16.51
C CYS A 562 -2.15 0.24 15.75
N SER A 563 -2.48 -0.59 14.77
CA SER A 563 -1.51 -1.33 13.95
C SER A 563 -1.96 -1.50 12.50
N TRP A 564 -1.04 -1.89 11.62
CA TRP A 564 -1.42 -2.48 10.33
C TRP A 564 -1.63 -3.98 10.51
N HIS A 565 -2.70 -4.54 9.95
CA HIS A 565 -2.89 -5.99 9.94
C HIS A 565 -1.70 -6.67 9.23
N ARG A 566 -1.35 -7.89 9.64
CA ARG A 566 -0.20 -8.62 9.07
C ARG A 566 -0.28 -8.75 7.55
N LEU A 567 -1.44 -9.16 7.03
CA LEU A 567 -1.69 -9.24 5.58
C LEU A 567 -1.58 -7.89 4.87
N ASP A 568 -1.89 -6.78 5.54
CA ASP A 568 -1.75 -5.44 4.96
C ASP A 568 -0.28 -5.02 4.92
N CYS A 569 0.51 -5.34 5.95
CA CYS A 569 1.96 -5.18 5.92
C CYS A 569 2.60 -5.94 4.75
N LEU A 570 2.14 -7.18 4.47
CA LEU A 570 2.62 -7.96 3.33
C LEU A 570 2.30 -7.26 1.99
N ARG A 571 1.07 -6.76 1.82
CA ARG A 571 0.68 -6.01 0.61
C ARG A 571 1.48 -4.71 0.47
N LEU A 572 1.61 -3.96 1.56
CA LEU A 572 2.39 -2.72 1.63
C LEU A 572 3.87 -2.95 1.29
N ARG A 573 4.47 -4.07 1.70
CA ARG A 573 5.85 -4.42 1.32
C ARG A 573 6.02 -4.50 -0.19
N SER A 574 5.07 -5.09 -0.90
CA SER A 574 5.11 -5.26 -2.35
C SER A 574 4.64 -4.03 -3.13
N HIS A 575 4.13 -3.01 -2.44
CA HIS A 575 3.58 -1.82 -3.08
C HIS A 575 4.68 -0.86 -3.55
N ALA A 576 4.52 -0.28 -4.75
CA ALA A 576 5.53 0.56 -5.37
C ALA A 576 5.92 1.80 -4.54
N LEU A 577 4.96 2.39 -3.80
CA LEU A 577 5.19 3.57 -2.97
C LEU A 577 6.05 3.30 -1.72
N LEU A 578 6.21 2.03 -1.31
CA LEU A 578 6.93 1.65 -0.09
C LEU A 578 8.20 0.84 -0.38
N ARG A 579 8.69 0.86 -1.62
CA ARG A 579 9.95 0.18 -1.95
C ARG A 579 11.14 0.85 -1.28
N LEU A 580 12.05 0.03 -0.78
CA LEU A 580 13.35 0.45 -0.30
C LEU A 580 14.38 0.38 -1.43
N PRO A 581 15.45 1.22 -1.41
CA PRO A 581 16.50 1.18 -2.43
C PRO A 581 17.16 -0.20 -2.61
N ASN A 582 17.25 -0.97 -1.52
CA ASN A 582 17.88 -2.30 -1.51
C ASN A 582 16.90 -3.44 -1.82
N ASP A 583 15.62 -3.16 -2.07
CA ASP A 583 14.68 -4.20 -2.47
C ASP A 583 15.07 -4.73 -3.86
N ALA A 584 14.98 -6.05 -4.06
CA ALA A 584 15.13 -6.64 -5.39
C ALA A 584 14.10 -6.05 -6.37
N GLY A 585 14.45 -6.02 -7.66
CA GLY A 585 13.52 -5.63 -8.71
C GLY A 585 12.24 -6.48 -8.65
N LEU A 586 11.08 -5.82 -8.85
CA LEU A 586 9.81 -6.53 -8.96
C LEU A 586 9.89 -7.39 -10.24
N GLY A 587 9.93 -8.71 -10.08
CA GLY A 587 9.78 -9.63 -11.20
C GLY A 587 8.35 -9.59 -11.75
N GLU A 588 8.03 -10.52 -12.66
CA GLU A 588 6.65 -10.67 -13.15
C GLU A 588 5.67 -10.93 -11.99
N PRO A 589 4.53 -10.21 -11.93
CA PRO A 589 3.55 -10.35 -10.84
C PRO A 589 2.71 -11.63 -10.96
N GLY A 590 2.69 -12.28 -12.13
CA GLY A 590 1.86 -13.45 -12.41
C GLY A 590 1.94 -14.54 -11.35
N VAL A 591 0.76 -15.10 -11.05
CA VAL A 591 0.57 -16.30 -10.22
C VAL A 591 -0.20 -17.31 -11.06
N GLU A 592 0.37 -18.48 -11.25
CA GLU A 592 -0.24 -19.55 -12.02
C GLU A 592 -0.64 -20.73 -11.14
N VAL A 593 -1.76 -21.36 -11.49
CA VAL A 593 -2.40 -22.41 -10.72
C VAL A 593 -2.55 -23.64 -11.61
N TRP A 594 -1.93 -24.74 -11.19
CA TRP A 594 -1.85 -25.99 -11.95
C TRP A 594 -2.49 -27.12 -11.15
N VAL A 595 -3.45 -27.82 -11.73
CA VAL A 595 -3.88 -29.12 -11.21
C VAL A 595 -2.91 -30.16 -11.76
N VAL A 596 -2.28 -30.95 -10.89
CA VAL A 596 -1.17 -31.86 -11.28
C VAL A 596 -1.43 -33.32 -10.94
N GLU A 597 -2.19 -33.59 -9.88
CA GLU A 597 -2.58 -34.92 -9.41
C GLU A 597 -3.98 -34.83 -8.79
N GLU A 598 -4.65 -35.96 -8.56
CA GLU A 598 -6.00 -35.96 -7.97
C GLU A 598 -5.97 -35.28 -6.58
N GLY A 599 -6.82 -34.26 -6.39
CA GLY A 599 -6.89 -33.51 -5.14
C GLY A 599 -5.75 -32.50 -4.89
N THR A 600 -4.84 -32.29 -5.85
CA THR A 600 -3.60 -31.52 -5.62
C THR A 600 -3.44 -30.36 -6.60
N VAL A 601 -3.15 -29.18 -6.05
CA VAL A 601 -2.84 -27.96 -6.81
C VAL A 601 -1.38 -27.56 -6.58
N VAL A 602 -0.65 -27.25 -7.65
CA VAL A 602 0.65 -26.60 -7.61
C VAL A 602 0.48 -25.14 -8.03
N VAL A 603 0.95 -24.22 -7.19
CA VAL A 603 0.93 -22.79 -7.48
C VAL A 603 2.35 -22.31 -7.75
N THR A 604 2.53 -21.54 -8.83
CA THR A 604 3.83 -20.97 -9.22
C THR A 604 3.78 -19.45 -9.28
N ALA A 605 4.90 -18.81 -8.97
CA ALA A 605 5.07 -17.37 -9.19
C ALA A 605 6.56 -17.08 -9.50
N GLY A 606 6.82 -16.42 -10.63
CA GLY A 606 8.19 -16.09 -11.06
C GLY A 606 8.92 -15.16 -10.09
N SER A 607 8.19 -14.21 -9.49
CA SER A 607 8.69 -13.31 -8.44
C SER A 607 8.74 -13.95 -7.04
N GLY A 608 8.26 -15.19 -6.90
CA GLY A 608 8.09 -15.88 -5.63
C GLY A 608 6.73 -15.61 -4.99
N LEU A 609 6.32 -16.53 -4.12
CA LEU A 609 5.05 -16.52 -3.41
C LEU A 609 5.20 -15.80 -2.08
N GLN A 610 4.21 -14.98 -1.75
CA GLN A 610 4.17 -14.21 -0.52
C GLN A 610 3.24 -14.85 0.50
N VAL A 611 1.99 -15.10 0.11
CA VAL A 611 0.94 -15.55 1.03
C VAL A 611 -0.19 -16.28 0.28
N VAL A 612 -0.79 -17.25 0.94
CA VAL A 612 -2.09 -17.85 0.57
C VAL A 612 -3.10 -17.46 1.64
N GLU A 613 -4.07 -16.63 1.26
CA GLU A 613 -5.24 -16.27 2.09
C GLU A 613 -6.29 -17.37 1.95
N VAL A 614 -6.86 -17.85 3.06
CA VAL A 614 -7.84 -18.96 3.10
C VAL A 614 -9.13 -18.47 3.72
N TYR A 615 -10.24 -18.64 2.99
CA TYR A 615 -11.57 -18.17 3.35
C TYR A 615 -12.50 -19.36 3.58
N ASP A 616 -13.29 -19.29 4.66
CA ASP A 616 -14.43 -20.18 4.88
C ASP A 616 -15.62 -19.74 4.00
N GLU A 617 -16.59 -20.64 3.85
CA GLU A 617 -17.78 -20.41 3.02
C GLU A 617 -18.53 -19.12 3.42
N GLY A 618 -18.68 -18.22 2.46
CA GLY A 618 -19.40 -16.94 2.62
C GLY A 618 -18.63 -15.84 3.35
N GLU A 619 -17.35 -16.04 3.69
CA GLU A 619 -16.54 -15.01 4.34
C GLU A 619 -15.88 -14.04 3.35
N GLU A 620 -15.96 -12.75 3.65
CA GLU A 620 -15.33 -11.68 2.87
C GLU A 620 -14.01 -11.19 3.49
N VAL A 621 -13.76 -11.53 4.76
CA VAL A 621 -12.57 -11.10 5.52
C VAL A 621 -11.72 -12.31 5.86
N CYS A 622 -10.50 -12.35 5.32
CA CYS A 622 -9.54 -13.42 5.61
C CYS A 622 -9.04 -13.34 7.04
N ARG A 623 -9.21 -14.44 7.80
CA ARG A 623 -8.65 -14.61 9.16
C ARG A 623 -7.55 -15.68 9.25
N VAL A 624 -7.40 -16.51 8.22
CA VAL A 624 -6.42 -17.60 8.20
C VAL A 624 -5.59 -17.52 6.93
N TRP A 625 -4.27 -17.58 7.06
CA TRP A 625 -3.36 -17.51 5.93
C TRP A 625 -2.11 -18.35 6.14
N ILE A 626 -1.38 -18.60 5.05
CA ILE A 626 -0.08 -19.29 5.03
C ILE A 626 0.94 -18.33 4.43
N GLU A 627 1.95 -17.91 5.20
CA GLU A 627 3.04 -17.06 4.72
C GLU A 627 4.17 -17.90 4.12
N TYR A 628 4.72 -17.44 2.99
CA TYR A 628 5.84 -18.07 2.28
C TYR A 628 7.07 -17.15 2.18
N LEU A 629 7.10 -16.10 3.00
CA LEU A 629 8.26 -15.22 3.05
C LEU A 629 9.49 -15.95 3.63
N PRO A 630 10.70 -15.66 3.14
CA PRO A 630 11.93 -16.24 3.67
C PRO A 630 12.04 -16.04 5.18
N SER A 631 12.30 -17.12 5.90
CA SER A 631 12.45 -17.07 7.37
C SER A 631 13.87 -16.67 7.79
N ALA A 632 14.86 -16.91 6.92
CA ALA A 632 16.27 -16.62 7.19
C ALA A 632 16.87 -15.62 6.18
N PRO A 633 17.85 -14.80 6.61
CA PRO A 633 18.60 -13.93 5.70
C PRO A 633 19.34 -14.75 4.63
N GLY A 634 19.15 -14.42 3.35
CA GLY A 634 19.81 -15.09 2.22
C GLY A 634 18.99 -16.17 1.53
N GLU A 635 17.87 -16.61 2.12
CA GLU A 635 16.91 -17.47 1.44
C GLU A 635 16.11 -16.66 0.39
N GLY A 636 16.08 -17.16 -0.84
CA GLY A 636 15.24 -16.61 -1.90
C GLY A 636 13.76 -16.93 -1.66
N PRO A 637 12.83 -16.16 -2.25
CA PRO A 637 11.41 -16.43 -2.10
C PRO A 637 11.04 -17.76 -2.77
N LEU A 638 10.15 -18.52 -2.12
CA LEU A 638 9.67 -19.79 -2.64
C LEU A 638 8.84 -19.55 -3.91
N ARG A 639 9.19 -20.17 -5.04
CA ARG A 639 8.54 -19.93 -6.34
C ARG A 639 7.44 -20.93 -6.67
N MET A 640 7.31 -21.98 -5.89
CA MET A 640 6.38 -23.08 -6.13
C MET A 640 5.92 -23.68 -4.80
N VAL A 641 4.62 -23.86 -4.63
CA VAL A 641 4.01 -24.55 -3.49
C VAL A 641 3.00 -25.57 -3.98
N THR A 642 2.89 -26.67 -3.25
CA THR A 642 1.82 -27.66 -3.46
C THR A 642 0.79 -27.48 -2.36
N LEU A 643 -0.49 -27.41 -2.73
CA LEU A 643 -1.63 -27.24 -1.83
C LEU A 643 -2.59 -28.41 -2.00
N THR A 644 -3.14 -28.86 -0.88
CA THR A 644 -4.20 -29.87 -0.83
C THR A 644 -5.37 -29.35 -0.03
N GLU A 645 -6.58 -29.84 -0.33
CA GLU A 645 -7.77 -29.43 0.41
C GLU A 645 -7.68 -29.81 1.89
N GLY A 646 -7.08 -30.97 2.20
CA GLY A 646 -6.86 -31.44 3.57
C GLY A 646 -5.99 -30.48 4.39
N GLU A 647 -4.93 -29.94 3.80
CA GLU A 647 -4.07 -28.93 4.44
C GLU A 647 -4.85 -27.63 4.70
N LEU A 648 -5.58 -27.13 3.71
CA LEU A 648 -6.37 -25.89 3.84
C LEU A 648 -7.43 -26.02 4.94
N ARG A 649 -8.15 -27.16 4.99
CA ARG A 649 -9.10 -27.47 6.07
C ARG A 649 -8.43 -27.57 7.43
N ALA A 650 -7.19 -28.09 7.50
CA ALA A 650 -6.44 -28.16 8.75
C ALA A 650 -6.05 -26.76 9.24
N ARG A 651 -5.63 -25.87 8.34
CA ARG A 651 -5.33 -24.46 8.68
C ARG A 651 -6.55 -23.74 9.23
N LEU A 652 -7.72 -23.89 8.59
CA LEU A 652 -8.97 -23.32 9.11
C LEU A 652 -9.33 -23.88 10.49
N ARG A 653 -9.18 -25.18 10.72
CA ARG A 653 -9.42 -25.79 12.06
C ARG A 653 -8.50 -25.24 13.16
N GLN A 654 -7.25 -24.96 12.82
CA GLN A 654 -6.25 -24.50 13.78
C GLN A 654 -6.36 -23.00 14.08
N GLY A 655 -6.65 -22.18 13.07
CA GLY A 655 -6.55 -20.72 13.18
C GLY A 655 -7.89 -19.97 13.16
N HIS A 656 -8.97 -20.57 12.66
CA HIS A 656 -10.22 -19.85 12.50
C HIS A 656 -11.06 -19.85 13.78
N PRO A 657 -11.47 -18.68 14.34
CA PRO A 657 -12.19 -18.62 15.62
C PRO A 657 -13.47 -19.48 15.71
N LYS A 658 -14.13 -19.74 14.57
CA LYS A 658 -15.32 -20.61 14.49
C LYS A 658 -15.01 -22.09 14.75
N TYR A 659 -13.80 -22.54 14.45
CA TYR A 659 -13.43 -23.96 14.36
C TYR A 659 -12.40 -24.41 15.39
N VAL A 660 -11.72 -23.49 16.08
CA VAL A 660 -10.80 -23.84 17.17
C VAL A 660 -11.56 -24.67 18.24
N GLY A 661 -11.14 -25.92 18.44
CA GLY A 661 -11.74 -26.84 19.41
C GLY A 661 -13.10 -27.43 19.01
N LYS A 662 -13.51 -27.31 17.74
CA LYS A 662 -14.80 -27.79 17.22
C LYS A 662 -14.62 -28.62 15.93
N GLU A 663 -15.72 -29.17 15.40
CA GLU A 663 -15.71 -29.80 14.08
C GLU A 663 -15.25 -28.80 13.01
N GLY A 664 -14.48 -29.28 12.02
CA GLY A 664 -13.91 -28.43 10.97
C GLY A 664 -14.91 -27.97 9.91
N PRO A 665 -14.49 -27.06 9.02
CA PRO A 665 -15.32 -26.59 7.91
C PRO A 665 -15.70 -27.76 7.00
N LYS A 666 -16.99 -27.82 6.64
CA LYS A 666 -17.56 -28.76 5.66
C LYS A 666 -17.92 -28.09 4.33
N GLY A 667 -17.97 -26.75 4.32
CA GLY A 667 -18.33 -25.94 3.16
C GLY A 667 -17.21 -25.81 2.13
N THR A 668 -17.50 -24.98 1.12
CA THR A 668 -16.56 -24.58 0.06
C THR A 668 -15.39 -23.79 0.62
N ILE A 669 -14.20 -23.99 0.06
CA ILE A 669 -13.00 -23.24 0.46
C ILE A 669 -12.57 -22.36 -0.70
N LYS A 670 -12.49 -21.06 -0.41
CA LYS A 670 -11.93 -20.06 -1.31
C LYS A 670 -10.50 -19.76 -0.88
N ILE A 671 -9.59 -19.64 -1.85
CA ILE A 671 -8.22 -19.18 -1.60
C ILE A 671 -7.80 -18.05 -2.52
N VAL A 672 -6.96 -17.14 -2.01
CA VAL A 672 -6.32 -16.09 -2.79
C VAL A 672 -4.82 -16.18 -2.58
N VAL A 673 -4.09 -16.50 -3.65
CA VAL A 673 -2.63 -16.62 -3.62
C VAL A 673 -1.99 -15.35 -4.14
N ARG A 674 -0.95 -14.85 -3.49
CA ARG A 674 -0.25 -13.60 -3.86
C ARG A 674 1.24 -13.82 -4.10
N SER A 675 1.78 -13.14 -5.11
CA SER A 675 3.21 -13.10 -5.40
C SER A 675 3.91 -11.95 -4.68
N CYS A 676 5.23 -12.05 -4.54
CA CYS A 676 6.07 -10.99 -3.98
C CYS A 676 6.07 -9.71 -4.83
N ALA A 677 5.73 -9.79 -6.13
CA ALA A 677 5.58 -8.63 -7.00
C ALA A 677 4.14 -8.07 -7.03
N GLY A 678 3.25 -8.56 -6.17
CA GLY A 678 1.92 -7.99 -5.93
C GLY A 678 0.80 -8.52 -6.83
N GLY A 679 1.06 -9.48 -7.71
CA GLY A 679 0.00 -10.17 -8.45
C GLY A 679 -0.72 -11.21 -7.60
N ALA A 680 -1.89 -11.64 -8.05
CA ALA A 680 -2.74 -12.55 -7.31
C ALA A 680 -3.48 -13.52 -8.22
N ALA A 681 -3.81 -14.71 -7.69
CA ALA A 681 -4.71 -15.67 -8.30
C ALA A 681 -5.75 -16.14 -7.27
N GLU A 682 -7.02 -16.04 -7.66
CA GLU A 682 -8.16 -16.40 -6.82
C GLU A 682 -8.78 -17.72 -7.26
N ILE A 683 -9.12 -18.58 -6.31
CA ILE A 683 -9.80 -19.86 -6.53
C ILE A 683 -11.04 -19.83 -5.64
N GLU A 684 -12.21 -19.64 -6.25
CA GLU A 684 -13.50 -19.49 -5.53
C GLU A 684 -13.92 -20.80 -4.85
N ASP A 685 -13.71 -21.93 -5.50
CA ASP A 685 -13.98 -23.26 -4.95
C ASP A 685 -12.81 -24.18 -5.24
N PHE A 686 -11.99 -24.42 -4.20
CA PHE A 686 -10.83 -25.29 -4.28
C PHE A 686 -11.23 -26.74 -4.54
N GLY A 687 -12.32 -27.22 -3.92
CA GLY A 687 -12.78 -28.61 -4.07
C GLY A 687 -13.29 -28.88 -5.48
N ALA A 688 -14.06 -27.96 -6.05
CA ALA A 688 -14.51 -28.05 -7.44
C ALA A 688 -13.34 -27.97 -8.43
N LEU A 689 -12.30 -27.17 -8.14
CA LEU A 689 -11.12 -27.08 -8.99
C LEU A 689 -10.32 -28.38 -9.03
N VAL A 690 -10.24 -29.15 -7.94
CA VAL A 690 -9.47 -30.41 -7.90
C VAL A 690 -10.32 -31.65 -8.18
N SER A 691 -11.61 -31.48 -8.45
CA SER A 691 -12.52 -32.59 -8.69
C SER A 691 -12.15 -33.35 -9.96
N ARG A 692 -12.37 -34.66 -9.92
CA ARG A 692 -12.01 -35.55 -11.04
C ARG A 692 -12.82 -35.24 -12.30
N GLU A 693 -14.07 -34.82 -12.14
CA GLU A 693 -14.97 -34.50 -13.26
C GLU A 693 -14.55 -33.24 -14.01
N THR A 694 -14.03 -32.24 -13.29
CA THR A 694 -13.69 -30.93 -13.86
C THR A 694 -12.27 -30.90 -14.41
N SER A 695 -11.33 -31.56 -13.73
CA SER A 695 -9.90 -31.30 -13.94
C SER A 695 -9.10 -32.47 -14.45
N VAL A 696 -9.62 -33.70 -14.42
CA VAL A 696 -8.90 -34.89 -14.89
C VAL A 696 -9.42 -35.35 -16.24
N LEU A 697 -8.51 -35.48 -17.20
CA LEU A 697 -8.79 -35.98 -18.54
C LEU A 697 -8.04 -37.30 -18.76
N ARG A 698 -8.73 -38.32 -19.29
CA ARG A 698 -8.05 -39.53 -19.80
C ARG A 698 -7.73 -39.33 -21.27
N LEU A 699 -6.44 -39.31 -21.59
CA LEU A 699 -5.95 -39.29 -22.96
C LEU A 699 -6.01 -40.71 -23.53
N THR A 700 -6.74 -40.83 -24.63
CA THR A 700 -6.91 -42.03 -25.45
C THR A 700 -6.73 -41.67 -26.92
N PRO A 701 -6.38 -42.62 -27.80
CA PRO A 701 -6.23 -42.33 -29.23
C PRO A 701 -7.47 -41.68 -29.88
N SER A 702 -8.68 -41.97 -29.36
CA SER A 702 -9.94 -41.38 -29.83
C SER A 702 -10.15 -39.92 -29.43
N ASN A 703 -9.27 -39.31 -28.63
CA ASN A 703 -9.30 -37.87 -28.34
C ASN A 703 -8.73 -37.02 -29.49
N SER A 704 -8.28 -37.62 -30.60
CA SER A 704 -7.76 -36.87 -31.74
C SER A 704 -8.90 -36.29 -32.58
N ASN A 705 -8.98 -34.97 -32.67
CA ASN A 705 -9.97 -34.25 -33.50
C ASN A 705 -9.31 -33.70 -34.79
N THR A 706 -8.24 -34.32 -35.27
CA THR A 706 -7.51 -33.87 -36.46
C THR A 706 -8.28 -34.17 -37.73
N ASN A 707 -8.29 -33.24 -38.68
CA ASN A 707 -8.87 -33.46 -40.02
C ASN A 707 -7.99 -34.37 -40.93
N SER A 708 -7.04 -35.11 -40.37
CA SER A 708 -6.15 -35.98 -41.17
C SER A 708 -6.82 -37.31 -41.48
N THR A 709 -6.56 -37.82 -42.69
CA THR A 709 -7.05 -39.13 -43.17
C THR A 709 -6.48 -40.32 -42.38
N ALA A 710 -5.53 -40.08 -41.46
CA ALA A 710 -4.96 -41.11 -40.58
C ALA A 710 -5.83 -41.40 -39.35
N ALA A 711 -6.79 -40.54 -39.00
CA ALA A 711 -7.74 -40.78 -37.90
C ALA A 711 -8.76 -41.90 -38.18
N ALA A 712 -8.79 -42.44 -39.41
CA ALA A 712 -9.76 -43.46 -39.84
C ALA A 712 -9.26 -44.91 -39.74
N LEU A 713 -8.04 -45.18 -39.27
CA LEU A 713 -7.47 -46.55 -39.30
C LEU A 713 -6.85 -47.00 -37.97
N GLY A 714 -7.65 -47.01 -36.91
CA GLY A 714 -7.33 -47.71 -35.66
C GLY A 714 -8.12 -49.02 -35.53
N SER A 715 -7.94 -49.96 -36.46
CA SER A 715 -8.44 -51.33 -36.28
C SER A 715 -7.73 -51.98 -35.08
N MET A 716 -8.36 -51.95 -33.92
CA MET A 716 -7.84 -52.59 -32.72
C MET A 716 -7.82 -54.12 -32.85
N LEU A 717 -6.71 -54.73 -32.47
CA LEU A 717 -6.66 -56.16 -32.15
C LEU A 717 -7.55 -56.43 -30.92
N PRO A 718 -8.39 -57.47 -30.91
CA PRO A 718 -9.21 -57.79 -29.74
C PRO A 718 -8.31 -58.26 -28.59
N GLY A 719 -8.26 -57.52 -27.48
CA GLY A 719 -7.71 -58.00 -26.20
C GLY A 719 -6.67 -57.14 -25.48
N SER A 720 -6.17 -56.05 -26.07
CA SER A 720 -5.26 -55.11 -25.39
C SER A 720 -5.98 -53.82 -24.99
N ALA A 721 -6.00 -53.48 -23.69
CA ALA A 721 -6.50 -52.18 -23.25
C ALA A 721 -5.67 -51.05 -23.90
N PRO A 722 -6.29 -49.99 -24.43
CA PRO A 722 -5.56 -48.90 -25.06
C PRO A 722 -4.61 -48.25 -24.07
N PRO A 723 -3.42 -47.79 -24.51
CA PRO A 723 -2.54 -47.03 -23.64
C PRO A 723 -3.27 -45.74 -23.21
N THR A 724 -3.52 -45.59 -21.92
CA THR A 724 -4.16 -44.40 -21.35
C THR A 724 -3.13 -43.56 -20.62
N ARG A 725 -3.13 -42.25 -20.84
CA ARG A 725 -2.33 -41.29 -20.05
C ARG A 725 -3.25 -40.30 -19.37
N THR A 726 -2.98 -39.97 -18.11
CA THR A 726 -3.76 -38.98 -17.38
C THR A 726 -3.24 -37.59 -17.70
N ALA A 727 -4.16 -36.65 -17.95
CA ALA A 727 -3.86 -35.25 -18.14
C ALA A 727 -4.75 -34.41 -17.23
N PHE A 728 -4.32 -33.18 -16.97
CA PHE A 728 -4.96 -32.28 -16.03
C PHE A 728 -5.21 -30.92 -16.66
N LYS A 729 -6.41 -30.38 -16.45
CA LYS A 729 -6.79 -29.05 -16.93
C LYS A 729 -6.30 -28.01 -15.93
N GLY A 730 -5.43 -27.10 -16.36
CA GLY A 730 -4.99 -25.97 -15.56
C GLY A 730 -6.10 -24.94 -15.37
N LYS A 731 -5.90 -24.01 -14.43
CA LYS A 731 -6.85 -22.89 -14.23
C LYS A 731 -6.91 -22.04 -15.51
N LYS A 732 -8.13 -21.72 -15.95
CA LYS A 732 -8.39 -20.83 -17.09
C LYS A 732 -8.17 -19.36 -16.68
N VAL A 733 -7.66 -18.56 -17.60
CA VAL A 733 -7.64 -17.08 -17.54
C VAL A 733 -8.72 -16.51 -18.46
N GLY A 734 -9.19 -15.30 -18.20
CA GLY A 734 -10.38 -14.71 -18.84
C GLY A 734 -11.69 -15.03 -18.09
N GLN A 735 -12.76 -14.29 -18.38
CA GLN A 735 -14.01 -14.37 -17.61
C GLN A 735 -15.04 -15.36 -18.16
N ALA A 736 -14.91 -15.83 -19.40
CA ALA A 736 -15.88 -16.75 -20.04
C ALA A 736 -17.34 -16.23 -20.01
N LYS A 737 -17.54 -14.93 -20.27
CA LYS A 737 -18.84 -14.23 -20.13
C LYS A 737 -19.35 -13.59 -21.42
N LEU A 738 -18.77 -13.92 -22.58
CA LEU A 738 -19.33 -13.42 -23.85
C LEU A 738 -20.68 -14.08 -24.14
N GLU A 739 -21.55 -13.33 -24.82
CA GLU A 739 -22.82 -13.86 -25.32
C GLU A 739 -22.55 -14.97 -26.35
N GLY A 740 -23.24 -16.11 -26.19
CA GLY A 740 -23.02 -17.29 -27.04
C GLY A 740 -21.66 -17.97 -26.87
N SER A 741 -21.00 -17.77 -25.72
CA SER A 741 -19.73 -18.43 -25.42
C SER A 741 -19.90 -19.93 -25.16
N GLU A 742 -19.18 -20.74 -25.93
CA GLU A 742 -19.19 -22.19 -25.84
C GLU A 742 -17.84 -22.73 -25.34
N PRO A 743 -17.80 -23.80 -24.55
CA PRO A 743 -16.55 -24.42 -24.13
C PRO A 743 -15.82 -25.03 -25.34
N VAL A 744 -14.51 -24.80 -25.43
CA VAL A 744 -13.66 -25.38 -26.48
C VAL A 744 -12.47 -26.07 -25.83
N GLU A 745 -12.09 -27.22 -26.37
CA GLU A 745 -10.98 -28.02 -25.90
C GLU A 745 -10.24 -28.68 -27.05
N VAL A 746 -8.91 -28.61 -27.03
CA VAL A 746 -8.03 -29.25 -28.01
C VAL A 746 -6.92 -29.98 -27.28
N VAL A 747 -6.93 -31.32 -27.38
CA VAL A 747 -5.81 -32.17 -27.01
C VAL A 747 -4.93 -32.35 -28.22
N PHE A 748 -3.63 -32.09 -28.09
CA PHE A 748 -2.70 -32.16 -29.21
C PHE A 748 -2.51 -33.60 -29.68
N ALA A 749 -2.65 -33.83 -30.98
CA ALA A 749 -2.38 -35.14 -31.59
C ALA A 749 -0.94 -35.64 -31.32
N SER A 750 0.01 -34.72 -31.15
CA SER A 750 1.39 -35.04 -30.78
C SER A 750 1.56 -35.56 -29.34
N ALA A 751 0.55 -35.40 -28.49
CA ALA A 751 0.59 -35.77 -27.07
C ALA A 751 -0.22 -37.03 -26.72
N LEU A 752 -0.99 -37.58 -27.67
CA LEU A 752 -1.80 -38.76 -27.45
C LEU A 752 -0.94 -40.03 -27.33
N PRO A 753 -1.33 -40.98 -26.44
CA PRO A 753 -0.70 -42.29 -26.39
C PRO A 753 -0.85 -43.03 -27.72
N ARG A 754 0.17 -43.79 -28.12
CA ARG A 754 0.22 -44.48 -29.42
C ARG A 754 0.35 -45.98 -29.24
N ALA A 755 -0.18 -46.74 -30.21
CA ALA A 755 0.05 -48.17 -30.27
C ALA A 755 1.49 -48.47 -30.71
N ALA A 756 2.01 -49.64 -30.35
CA ALA A 756 3.36 -50.06 -30.73
C ALA A 756 3.48 -50.13 -32.27
N GLY A 757 4.36 -49.31 -32.85
CA GLY A 757 4.65 -49.30 -34.30
C GLY A 757 4.03 -48.13 -35.09
N GLU A 758 3.20 -47.28 -34.48
CA GLU A 758 2.63 -46.10 -35.16
C GLU A 758 3.64 -44.94 -35.27
N LYS A 759 3.69 -44.33 -36.46
CA LYS A 759 4.53 -43.16 -36.73
C LYS A 759 3.90 -41.94 -36.06
N GLY A 760 4.69 -41.21 -35.28
CA GLY A 760 4.22 -40.05 -34.55
C GLY A 760 4.08 -38.79 -35.38
N VAL A 761 3.08 -37.97 -35.06
CA VAL A 761 2.98 -36.58 -35.52
C VAL A 761 3.64 -35.62 -34.54
N VAL A 762 4.21 -34.54 -35.06
CA VAL A 762 4.88 -33.48 -34.31
C VAL A 762 4.25 -32.13 -34.68
N LEU A 763 4.04 -31.27 -33.67
CA LEU A 763 3.54 -29.92 -33.89
C LEU A 763 4.60 -29.11 -34.65
N SER A 764 4.28 -28.69 -35.87
CA SER A 764 5.22 -28.02 -36.78
C SER A 764 4.99 -26.51 -36.85
N LYS A 765 3.75 -26.06 -36.67
CA LYS A 765 3.38 -24.65 -36.77
C LYS A 765 2.15 -24.32 -35.92
N VAL A 766 2.12 -23.12 -35.37
CA VAL A 766 0.94 -22.58 -34.67
C VAL A 766 0.53 -21.29 -35.36
N VAL A 767 -0.75 -21.19 -35.76
CA VAL A 767 -1.33 -19.98 -36.36
C VAL A 767 -2.26 -19.33 -35.35
N VAL A 768 -2.08 -18.04 -35.10
CA VAL A 768 -2.96 -17.26 -34.23
C VAL A 768 -3.82 -16.34 -35.07
N TYR A 769 -5.13 -16.44 -34.88
CA TYR A 769 -6.15 -15.61 -35.51
C TYR A 769 -6.52 -14.49 -34.54
N HIS A 770 -6.28 -13.23 -34.94
CA HIS A 770 -6.45 -12.08 -34.04
C HIS A 770 -6.74 -10.76 -34.74
N GLY A 771 -7.29 -9.83 -33.96
CA GLY A 771 -7.47 -8.41 -34.29
C GLY A 771 -7.30 -7.55 -33.04
N ALA A 772 -8.39 -6.95 -32.56
CA ALA A 772 -8.41 -6.26 -31.27
C ALA A 772 -8.42 -7.21 -30.05
N ALA A 773 -8.76 -8.48 -30.29
CA ALA A 773 -8.70 -9.60 -29.35
C ALA A 773 -8.19 -10.85 -30.08
N VAL A 774 -7.97 -11.95 -29.36
CA VAL A 774 -7.59 -13.24 -29.96
C VAL A 774 -8.86 -14.03 -30.32
N ASP A 775 -9.05 -14.31 -31.60
CA ASP A 775 -10.21 -15.03 -32.13
C ASP A 775 -10.05 -16.55 -32.04
N GLY A 776 -8.84 -17.06 -32.25
CA GLY A 776 -8.54 -18.48 -32.20
C GLY A 776 -7.07 -18.83 -32.41
N VAL A 777 -6.73 -20.09 -32.13
CA VAL A 777 -5.39 -20.67 -32.27
C VAL A 777 -5.50 -21.99 -33.02
N GLU A 778 -4.70 -22.16 -34.05
CA GLU A 778 -4.69 -23.34 -34.90
C GLU A 778 -3.34 -24.03 -34.85
N PHE A 779 -3.37 -25.32 -34.54
CA PHE A 779 -2.21 -26.19 -34.35
C PHE A 779 -2.04 -27.05 -35.59
N VAL A 780 -0.91 -26.92 -36.28
CA VAL A 780 -0.58 -27.60 -37.53
C VAL A 780 0.56 -28.59 -37.30
N TYR A 781 0.37 -29.81 -37.80
CA TYR A 781 1.29 -30.94 -37.62
C TYR A 781 2.16 -31.17 -38.87
N ASP A 782 3.21 -31.96 -38.73
CA ASP A 782 4.14 -32.30 -39.81
C ASP A 782 3.53 -33.21 -40.91
N ASP A 783 2.46 -33.93 -40.57
CA ASP A 783 1.64 -34.71 -41.52
C ASP A 783 0.59 -33.87 -42.27
N GLY A 784 0.53 -32.55 -41.99
CA GLY A 784 -0.48 -31.65 -42.54
C GLY A 784 -1.81 -31.66 -41.78
N GLY A 785 -1.94 -32.45 -40.71
CA GLY A 785 -3.09 -32.41 -39.81
C GLY A 785 -3.23 -31.04 -39.13
N VAL A 786 -4.46 -30.66 -38.81
CA VAL A 786 -4.77 -29.37 -38.18
C VAL A 786 -5.82 -29.53 -37.08
N GLN A 787 -5.66 -28.80 -35.96
CA GLN A 787 -6.66 -28.67 -34.89
C GLN A 787 -6.89 -27.18 -34.57
N LEU A 788 -8.16 -26.74 -34.58
CA LEU A 788 -8.54 -25.36 -34.31
C LEU A 788 -9.13 -25.22 -32.90
N PHE A 789 -8.64 -24.23 -32.15
CA PHE A 789 -9.17 -23.77 -30.87
C PHE A 789 -9.77 -22.37 -31.04
N GLY A 790 -11.09 -22.23 -30.96
CA GLY A 790 -11.78 -20.95 -31.22
C GLY A 790 -12.18 -20.79 -32.68
N ARG A 791 -12.00 -19.59 -33.26
CA ARG A 791 -12.45 -19.24 -34.61
C ARG A 791 -11.33 -18.70 -35.49
N ARG A 792 -11.49 -18.82 -36.80
CA ARG A 792 -10.63 -18.16 -37.81
C ARG A 792 -11.10 -16.72 -38.07
N GLY A 793 -11.05 -15.89 -37.03
CA GLY A 793 -11.38 -14.47 -37.10
C GLY A 793 -10.16 -13.59 -37.33
N GLY A 794 -10.36 -12.31 -37.68
CA GLY A 794 -9.26 -11.35 -37.84
C GLY A 794 -8.20 -11.78 -38.87
N LYS A 795 -6.94 -11.44 -38.59
CA LYS A 795 -5.78 -11.89 -39.40
C LYS A 795 -5.12 -13.12 -38.77
N GLY A 796 -4.70 -14.07 -39.61
CA GLY A 796 -3.96 -15.26 -39.19
C GLY A 796 -2.45 -15.10 -39.36
N GLU A 797 -1.70 -15.18 -38.26
CA GLU A 797 -0.23 -15.09 -38.28
C GLU A 797 0.40 -16.38 -37.73
N GLY A 798 1.33 -16.96 -38.50
CA GLY A 798 1.94 -18.24 -38.20
C GLY A 798 3.30 -18.15 -37.51
N PHE A 799 3.55 -19.04 -36.56
CA PHE A 799 4.84 -19.27 -35.91
C PHE A 799 5.30 -20.71 -36.17
N GLU A 800 6.39 -20.86 -36.92
CA GLU A 800 6.96 -22.16 -37.31
C GLU A 800 7.94 -22.68 -36.25
N MET A 801 7.83 -23.96 -35.92
CA MET A 801 8.73 -24.67 -34.99
C MET A 801 9.87 -25.35 -35.74
N ASP A 802 11.05 -25.36 -35.14
CA ASP A 802 12.21 -26.11 -35.64
C ASP A 802 12.10 -27.58 -35.24
N VAL A 803 11.31 -28.32 -36.01
CA VAL A 803 11.08 -29.76 -35.82
C VAL A 803 12.40 -30.54 -35.87
N ARG A 804 13.38 -30.11 -36.68
CA ARG A 804 14.69 -30.78 -36.81
C ARG A 804 15.52 -30.69 -35.54
N ARG A 805 15.39 -29.59 -34.80
CA ARG A 805 16.03 -29.40 -33.49
C ARG A 805 15.19 -29.91 -32.32
N GLY A 806 14.06 -30.58 -32.59
CA GLY A 806 13.16 -31.07 -31.56
C GLY A 806 12.51 -29.96 -30.75
N GLU A 807 12.26 -28.80 -31.37
CA GLU A 807 11.54 -27.71 -30.70
C GLU A 807 10.10 -28.12 -30.41
N TYR A 808 9.64 -27.82 -29.19
CA TYR A 808 8.28 -28.12 -28.76
C TYR A 808 7.72 -26.96 -27.94
N LEU A 809 6.39 -26.92 -27.84
CA LEU A 809 5.63 -25.93 -27.09
C LEU A 809 5.84 -26.12 -25.58
N THR A 810 6.34 -25.10 -24.89
CA THR A 810 6.53 -25.11 -23.43
C THR A 810 5.46 -24.33 -22.68
N GLY A 811 4.75 -23.42 -23.35
CA GLY A 811 3.70 -22.65 -22.71
C GLY A 811 3.24 -21.46 -23.54
N PHE A 812 2.48 -20.58 -22.89
CA PHE A 812 1.93 -19.37 -23.49
C PHE A 812 2.10 -18.18 -22.55
N PHE A 813 2.40 -17.02 -23.11
CA PHE A 813 2.15 -15.75 -22.43
C PHE A 813 0.80 -15.21 -22.94
N VAL A 814 -0.11 -14.90 -22.02
CA VAL A 814 -1.49 -14.52 -22.34
C VAL A 814 -1.80 -13.21 -21.63
N ARG A 815 -2.44 -12.26 -22.33
CA ARG A 815 -3.07 -11.11 -21.69
C ARG A 815 -4.57 -11.32 -21.65
N ALA A 816 -5.17 -11.24 -20.47
CA ALA A 816 -6.58 -11.54 -20.29
C ALA A 816 -7.29 -10.55 -19.36
N GLY A 817 -8.50 -10.18 -19.72
CA GLY A 817 -9.43 -9.41 -18.91
C GLY A 817 -10.80 -10.08 -18.91
N SER A 818 -11.82 -9.40 -19.43
CA SER A 818 -13.12 -10.02 -19.71
C SER A 818 -13.03 -11.09 -20.83
N TRP A 819 -11.99 -11.03 -21.66
CA TRP A 819 -11.67 -11.99 -22.72
C TRP A 819 -10.16 -12.12 -22.90
N ILE A 820 -9.69 -12.82 -23.94
CA ILE A 820 -8.28 -12.96 -24.27
C ILE A 820 -7.85 -11.81 -25.20
N ASP A 821 -7.10 -10.85 -24.66
CA ASP A 821 -6.64 -9.68 -25.38
C ASP A 821 -5.45 -10.00 -26.30
N ALA A 822 -4.49 -10.79 -25.81
CA ALA A 822 -3.31 -11.16 -26.59
C ALA A 822 -2.70 -12.51 -26.18
N ILE A 823 -1.97 -13.14 -27.10
CA ILE A 823 -1.27 -14.41 -26.86
C ILE A 823 0.10 -14.44 -27.55
N GLN A 824 1.07 -15.05 -26.88
CA GLN A 824 2.43 -15.30 -27.37
C GLN A 824 2.82 -16.73 -27.05
N ILE A 825 3.46 -17.39 -28.03
CA ILE A 825 3.88 -18.80 -27.97
C ILE A 825 5.29 -18.87 -27.37
N LEU A 826 5.49 -19.81 -26.44
CA LEU A 826 6.77 -20.06 -25.78
C LEU A 826 7.24 -21.48 -26.12
N THR A 827 8.52 -21.65 -26.48
CA THR A 827 9.07 -22.95 -26.89
C THR A 827 10.27 -23.40 -26.08
N SER A 828 10.66 -24.67 -26.25
CA SER A 828 11.80 -25.31 -25.58
C SER A 828 13.17 -24.75 -25.96
N LEU A 829 13.27 -24.08 -27.11
CA LEU A 829 14.50 -23.39 -27.54
C LEU A 829 14.61 -21.96 -26.99
N GLY A 830 13.73 -21.56 -26.07
CA GLY A 830 13.68 -20.21 -25.52
C GLY A 830 13.18 -19.16 -26.52
N ARG A 831 12.64 -19.58 -27.68
CA ARG A 831 12.04 -18.66 -28.65
C ARG A 831 10.67 -18.22 -28.15
N ARG A 832 10.34 -16.97 -28.48
CA ARG A 832 9.01 -16.39 -28.27
C ARG A 832 8.50 -15.89 -29.61
N SER A 833 7.24 -16.16 -29.93
CA SER A 833 6.60 -15.51 -31.08
C SER A 833 6.45 -14.00 -30.82
N PRO A 834 6.08 -13.19 -31.81
CA PRO A 834 5.43 -11.90 -31.56
C PRO A 834 4.21 -12.07 -30.63
N LEU A 835 3.83 -10.99 -29.95
CA LEU A 835 2.59 -10.94 -29.18
C LEU A 835 1.44 -10.62 -30.15
N TYR A 836 0.53 -11.57 -30.33
CA TYR A 836 -0.61 -11.47 -31.23
C TYR A 836 -1.83 -10.97 -30.47
N GLY A 837 -2.61 -10.03 -31.04
CA GLY A 837 -3.73 -9.34 -30.40
C GLY A 837 -3.38 -7.96 -29.84
N ASN A 838 -4.15 -7.50 -28.85
CA ASN A 838 -3.94 -6.20 -28.19
C ASN A 838 -2.90 -6.31 -27.06
N ALA A 839 -1.66 -5.91 -27.37
CA ALA A 839 -0.55 -5.93 -26.42
C ALA A 839 -0.76 -5.10 -25.13
N ASN A 840 -1.72 -4.16 -25.14
CA ASN A 840 -2.02 -3.28 -24.00
C ASN A 840 -3.34 -3.65 -23.29
N GLY A 841 -4.06 -4.67 -23.75
CA GLY A 841 -5.30 -5.13 -23.12
C GLY A 841 -5.04 -6.14 -21.99
N GLY A 842 -5.98 -6.29 -21.07
CA GLY A 842 -5.93 -7.32 -20.02
C GLY A 842 -4.72 -7.28 -19.08
N ASP A 843 -4.69 -8.22 -18.15
CA ASP A 843 -3.56 -8.48 -17.25
C ASP A 843 -2.67 -9.61 -17.80
N PRO A 844 -1.34 -9.55 -17.58
CA PRO A 844 -0.41 -10.55 -18.09
C PRO A 844 -0.41 -11.84 -17.26
N HIS A 845 -0.35 -12.98 -17.94
CA HIS A 845 -0.26 -14.33 -17.37
C HIS A 845 0.79 -15.16 -18.13
N THR A 846 1.64 -15.90 -17.42
CA THR A 846 2.66 -16.77 -18.05
C THR A 846 2.37 -18.24 -17.77
N LEU A 847 1.64 -18.89 -18.66
CA LEU A 847 1.20 -20.27 -18.54
C LEU A 847 2.31 -21.24 -18.96
N ILE A 848 3.24 -21.52 -18.05
CA ILE A 848 4.29 -22.56 -18.20
C ILE A 848 4.08 -23.65 -17.13
N PRO A 849 3.85 -24.92 -17.52
CA PRO A 849 3.65 -26.01 -16.57
C PRO A 849 4.80 -26.15 -15.57
N PRO A 850 4.52 -26.66 -14.35
CA PRO A 850 5.57 -26.96 -13.37
C PRO A 850 6.51 -28.05 -13.89
N ARG A 851 7.71 -28.12 -13.30
CA ARG A 851 8.72 -29.13 -13.66
C ARG A 851 8.15 -30.54 -13.57
N GLY A 852 8.43 -31.36 -14.57
CA GLY A 852 7.89 -32.72 -14.67
C GLY A 852 6.53 -32.81 -15.38
N TYR A 853 5.95 -31.69 -15.81
CA TYR A 853 4.74 -31.66 -16.63
C TYR A 853 5.04 -31.00 -17.99
N THR A 854 4.30 -31.43 -19.00
CA THR A 854 4.38 -30.94 -20.37
C THR A 854 3.02 -30.49 -20.88
N VAL A 855 3.00 -29.50 -21.77
CA VAL A 855 1.78 -29.04 -22.44
C VAL A 855 1.30 -30.14 -23.39
N CYS A 856 0.07 -30.62 -23.19
CA CYS A 856 -0.54 -31.65 -24.04
C CYS A 856 -1.83 -31.19 -24.72
N GLY A 857 -2.32 -29.99 -24.39
CA GLY A 857 -3.49 -29.39 -25.02
C GLY A 857 -3.83 -28.03 -24.45
N VAL A 858 -4.94 -27.47 -24.91
CA VAL A 858 -5.52 -26.20 -24.45
C VAL A 858 -7.02 -26.37 -24.22
N THR A 859 -7.57 -25.60 -23.28
CA THR A 859 -8.99 -25.61 -22.90
C THR A 859 -9.45 -24.19 -22.62
N GLY A 860 -10.72 -23.88 -22.83
CA GLY A 860 -11.24 -22.53 -22.62
C GLY A 860 -12.67 -22.41 -23.10
N SER A 861 -13.01 -21.23 -23.62
CA SER A 861 -14.32 -20.92 -24.17
C SER A 861 -14.19 -19.86 -25.27
N CYS A 862 -15.15 -19.85 -26.18
CA CYS A 862 -15.17 -18.97 -27.33
C CYS A 862 -16.60 -18.52 -27.64
N GLY A 863 -16.83 -17.21 -27.59
CA GLY A 863 -18.03 -16.57 -28.12
C GLY A 863 -17.75 -16.04 -29.53
N GLN A 864 -17.83 -14.72 -29.71
CA GLN A 864 -17.38 -14.07 -30.95
C GLN A 864 -15.85 -14.18 -31.13
N TRP A 865 -15.09 -14.15 -30.03
CA TRP A 865 -13.65 -14.42 -29.93
C TRP A 865 -13.37 -15.22 -28.66
N LEU A 866 -12.10 -15.58 -28.39
CA LEU A 866 -11.74 -16.31 -27.18
C LEU A 866 -11.96 -15.46 -25.94
N ASP A 867 -12.75 -15.97 -24.99
CA ASP A 867 -13.03 -15.28 -23.73
C ASP A 867 -12.50 -16.00 -22.49
N SER A 868 -12.02 -17.24 -22.66
CA SER A 868 -11.12 -17.87 -21.70
C SER A 868 -10.10 -18.78 -22.37
N PHE A 869 -8.95 -18.96 -21.70
CA PHE A 869 -7.85 -19.79 -22.16
C PHE A 869 -7.14 -20.48 -20.99
N GLY A 870 -6.76 -21.73 -21.16
CA GLY A 870 -6.09 -22.54 -20.17
C GLY A 870 -5.29 -23.65 -20.84
N VAL A 871 -4.35 -24.23 -20.10
CA VAL A 871 -3.44 -25.25 -20.61
C VAL A 871 -3.77 -26.60 -19.99
N ILE A 872 -3.75 -27.65 -20.81
CA ILE A 872 -3.87 -29.04 -20.35
C ILE A 872 -2.46 -29.62 -20.24
N ILE A 873 -2.14 -30.19 -19.09
CA ILE A 873 -0.80 -30.70 -18.78
C ILE A 873 -0.82 -32.20 -18.52
N SER A 874 0.29 -32.87 -18.84
CA SER A 874 0.49 -34.28 -18.52
C SER A 874 1.94 -34.54 -18.13
N ARG A 875 2.13 -35.52 -17.26
CA ARG A 875 3.43 -35.91 -16.69
C ARG A 875 4.24 -36.72 -17.66
#